data_AF-A0A9D5S4I7-F1
#
_entry.id   AF-A0A9D5S4I7-F1
#
_cell.length_a   1.000
_cell.length_b   1.000
_cell.length_c   1.000
_cell.angle_alpha   90.00
_cell.angle_beta   90.00
_cell.angle_gamma   90.00
#
_symmetry.space_group_name_H-M   'P 1'
#
loop_
_entity.id
_entity.type
_entity.pdbx_description
1 polymer ?
#
loop_
_entity_poly.entity_id
_entity_poly.type
_entity_poly.pdbx_seq_one_letter_code
_entity_poly.pdbx_strand_id
1 'polypeptide(L)'
;MAQQRRPIDNEHPLWLVHVDVWNQADPQKIIDLIPDDIKPYVCMNLSLSCAYDKDYNVYKMPRCAVRTWKSWATVCQQNGLWFTCQPASGGHTHIQDDDLVTFEYFFKKYPNFLGWNYAEQFWGFDEPGDKSSSQQTTRWALFAKLVEMSHKYGGFLTISFCGNIWSHPLNPLGEMKREPKLLEACRKYPEAILWLYKYTTSSCFYNNESVSWSPFVSGLAKNYGVRYDNCGWNGAMDAIFGENSGKKYPVSAGIGTVMEQTGINGGAVWDGPELIWTEDFQNLSNSTVEGYSRRRWGRFLGFEKIWIDMFRKILDGTLHIPSRKEVIDHTKIAIINDIDGRQSSGDVSDNENKYAAWGNLYDGLYKQTDPLNRGNGQWMDNLCYFKKTGRYGTIPVCLELADDLAKSIPVQVKKSERSKRWPTLAKKTAEYDEQYPEISTGDLFVARMGNQLVTYTPYSYLNSKTTAEATIPLQYNTCEALKLNYNKLSSGLIREYADHIDLYLNNFRTDTTTLVKDYVTVTGATAEPTYTVTKRAGTTCIPKMTWDEETKTFTLELSHRGPVDVNIVCAGHNERTQTATAPTALDIPQQPAEYHGPIIIEAEDMDYKSVGEIYVNNAGYYKPDMHDFAGNGFIRMSTGKSGSLRHRLTLRQGGEYTVTVRYMNTNPAGEMVVSVNGTEKTVLLNTTEKNQWLKASVNATLNEGTNELLLNNVNGVPAYIDQVIYAPAGTEVEKFLVTVREDEHGALTPDKDQAAEGETVTLKVTADEGYQLKELRIVNSVFYSMDKTITIDPNSDEITFTMPDDNVTLQPVFVDVTSFGKLDFSNTLAGAIPEGWVCLQENNETHQYPNTYGQGARTFAGFTGYQGKALYWREEYAEYGRQNNYPLQLEPGEYELRFAMAAWKESPRYKAQILDAATGSAVAQSEVFTAAPNVNGSQSGNVSSAELRTLPFTITKPGKYIVRYTNESRNGYFDEYLLLNSEVKLIKATGIQRVESDSKEVVEIYNVSGVRQSAISRGLNILRMSDGTTRKVLVK
;
A
#
# COMPACT_ATOMS: atom_id res chain seq x y z
N MET A 1 -15.96 -0.96 -26.58
CA MET A 1 -14.79 -0.09 -26.33
C MET A 1 -14.72 0.11 -24.83
N ALA A 2 -13.54 0.05 -24.22
CA ALA A 2 -13.40 0.36 -22.80
C ALA A 2 -13.81 1.83 -22.58
N GLN A 3 -14.67 2.08 -21.60
CA GLN A 3 -14.99 3.44 -21.18
C GLN A 3 -13.79 3.97 -20.40
N GLN A 4 -13.13 5.04 -20.83
CA GLN A 4 -12.10 5.71 -20.04
C GLN A 4 -12.72 6.95 -19.36
N ARG A 5 -12.57 7.09 -18.04
CA ARG A 5 -13.09 8.25 -17.30
C ARG A 5 -12.34 9.53 -17.66
N ARG A 6 -11.01 9.41 -17.79
CA ARG A 6 -10.08 10.48 -18.14
C ARG A 6 -8.94 9.92 -19.00
N PRO A 7 -8.81 10.36 -20.28
CA PRO A 7 -7.63 10.10 -21.10
C PRO A 7 -6.33 10.48 -20.39
N ILE A 8 -5.29 9.66 -20.59
CA ILE A 8 -3.91 9.96 -20.22
C ILE A 8 -3.07 9.60 -21.43
N ASP A 9 -2.33 10.58 -21.92
CA ASP A 9 -1.40 10.48 -23.04
C ASP A 9 -0.55 11.76 -23.08
N ASN A 10 0.19 11.95 -24.17
CA ASN A 10 1.03 13.13 -24.37
C ASN A 10 0.26 14.45 -24.53
N GLU A 11 -1.04 14.41 -24.83
CA GLU A 11 -1.90 15.59 -24.97
C GLU A 11 -2.74 15.84 -23.71
N HIS A 12 -2.94 14.79 -22.90
CA HIS A 12 -3.74 14.81 -21.68
C HIS A 12 -2.91 14.42 -20.43
N PRO A 13 -1.87 15.19 -20.07
CA PRO A 13 -1.01 14.87 -18.93
C PRO A 13 -1.77 14.87 -17.60
N LEU A 14 -1.21 14.18 -16.61
CA LEU A 14 -1.77 14.10 -15.27
C LEU A 14 -0.74 14.52 -14.21
N TRP A 15 -1.15 15.38 -13.29
CA TRP A 15 -0.41 15.65 -12.07
C TRP A 15 -1.17 15.12 -10.85
N LEU A 16 -0.61 14.10 -10.19
CA LEU A 16 -1.05 13.62 -8.90
C LEU A 16 -0.48 14.52 -7.80
N VAL A 17 -1.32 15.39 -7.24
CA VAL A 17 -0.99 16.31 -6.13
C VAL A 17 -1.55 15.70 -4.85
N HIS A 18 -0.73 15.55 -3.80
CA HIS A 18 -1.16 14.78 -2.64
C HIS A 18 -1.93 15.60 -1.61
N VAL A 19 -2.91 14.94 -0.99
CA VAL A 19 -3.48 15.30 0.30
C VAL A 19 -2.95 14.23 1.27
N ASP A 20 -2.11 14.61 2.22
CA ASP A 20 -1.36 13.65 3.04
C ASP A 20 -1.51 13.88 4.55
N VAL A 21 -1.79 12.82 5.30
CA VAL A 21 -1.91 12.87 6.76
C VAL A 21 -0.63 13.35 7.47
N TRP A 22 0.55 13.12 6.89
CA TRP A 22 1.84 13.55 7.46
C TRP A 22 1.97 15.07 7.59
N ASN A 23 1.23 15.84 6.79
CA ASN A 23 1.17 17.30 6.89
C ASN A 23 -0.08 17.81 7.63
N GLN A 24 -0.85 16.89 8.22
CA GLN A 24 -2.14 17.17 8.86
C GLN A 24 -3.11 17.84 7.88
N ALA A 25 -3.20 17.30 6.67
CA ALA A 25 -3.88 17.93 5.53
C ALA A 25 -5.28 18.45 5.86
N ASP A 26 -5.55 19.66 5.38
CA ASP A 26 -6.90 20.20 5.16
C ASP A 26 -7.12 20.15 3.63
N PRO A 27 -7.92 19.21 3.11
CA PRO A 27 -8.07 19.02 1.67
C PRO A 27 -8.56 20.28 0.94
N GLN A 28 -9.49 21.03 1.53
CA GLN A 28 -10.03 22.24 0.91
C GLN A 28 -8.96 23.32 0.79
N LYS A 29 -8.16 23.53 1.85
CA LYS A 29 -7.09 24.54 1.83
C LYS A 29 -5.97 24.19 0.85
N ILE A 30 -5.67 22.91 0.68
CA ILE A 30 -4.70 22.46 -0.32
C ILE A 30 -5.25 22.73 -1.73
N ILE A 31 -6.51 22.36 -2.01
CA ILE A 31 -7.17 22.61 -3.30
C ILE A 31 -7.19 24.12 -3.63
N ASP A 32 -7.48 24.97 -2.65
CA ASP A 32 -7.50 26.43 -2.80
C ASP A 32 -6.13 27.01 -3.23
N LEU A 33 -5.02 26.31 -2.92
CA LEU A 33 -3.66 26.75 -3.25
C LEU A 33 -3.17 26.31 -4.64
N ILE A 34 -3.87 25.38 -5.28
CA ILE A 34 -3.57 24.96 -6.65
C ILE A 34 -3.97 26.10 -7.61
N PRO A 35 -3.12 26.53 -8.55
CA PRO A 35 -3.51 27.56 -9.53
C PRO A 35 -4.65 27.09 -10.44
N ASP A 36 -5.57 27.98 -10.79
CA ASP A 36 -6.74 27.65 -11.62
C ASP A 36 -6.37 27.15 -13.01
N ASP A 37 -5.24 27.60 -13.57
CA ASP A 37 -4.72 27.12 -14.87
C ASP A 37 -4.15 25.70 -14.79
N ILE A 38 -3.78 25.24 -13.59
CA ILE A 38 -3.21 23.90 -13.34
C ILE A 38 -4.29 22.90 -12.93
N LYS A 39 -5.30 23.34 -12.14
CA LYS A 39 -6.36 22.49 -11.58
C LYS A 39 -6.97 21.48 -12.58
N PRO A 40 -7.26 21.82 -13.85
CA PRO A 40 -7.87 20.86 -14.78
C PRO A 40 -7.00 19.61 -15.08
N TYR A 41 -5.69 19.70 -14.84
CA TYR A 41 -4.73 18.62 -15.07
C TYR A 41 -4.39 17.85 -13.79
N VAL A 42 -4.99 18.23 -12.66
CA VAL A 42 -4.72 17.63 -11.36
C VAL A 42 -5.69 16.51 -11.05
N CYS A 43 -5.16 15.44 -10.48
CA CYS A 43 -5.92 14.46 -9.71
C CYS A 43 -5.37 14.45 -8.28
N MET A 44 -6.23 14.62 -7.29
CA MET A 44 -5.80 14.60 -5.89
C MET A 44 -5.45 13.17 -5.49
N ASN A 45 -4.20 12.91 -5.10
CA ASN A 45 -3.81 11.63 -4.52
C ASN A 45 -4.05 11.67 -3.01
N LEU A 46 -5.09 10.98 -2.52
CA LEU A 46 -5.42 10.90 -1.12
C LEU A 46 -4.48 9.90 -0.42
N SER A 47 -3.34 10.43 0.03
CA SER A 47 -2.20 9.69 0.58
C SER A 47 -2.34 9.50 2.09
N LEU A 48 -2.45 8.24 2.52
CA LEU A 48 -2.55 7.90 3.92
C LEU A 48 -1.30 7.14 4.36
N SER A 49 -0.75 7.54 5.52
CA SER A 49 0.35 6.83 6.15
C SER A 49 -0.09 5.44 6.58
N CYS A 50 0.74 4.42 6.36
CA CYS A 50 0.50 3.07 6.91
C CYS A 50 1.25 2.86 8.24
N ALA A 51 1.58 3.94 8.95
CA ALA A 51 2.29 3.88 10.23
C ALA A 51 1.46 3.10 11.26
N TYR A 52 1.99 1.95 11.68
CA TYR A 52 1.27 0.97 12.48
C TYR A 52 1.92 0.76 13.84
N ASP A 53 1.10 0.56 14.87
CA ASP A 53 1.54 0.18 16.20
C ASP A 53 1.19 -1.28 16.49
N LYS A 54 2.22 -2.13 16.55
CA LYS A 54 2.07 -3.58 16.74
C LYS A 54 1.63 -3.94 18.17
N ASP A 55 2.00 -3.12 19.15
CA ASP A 55 1.69 -3.39 20.56
C ASP A 55 0.22 -3.13 20.86
N TYR A 56 -0.34 -2.06 20.28
CA TYR A 56 -1.74 -1.71 20.42
C TYR A 56 -2.63 -2.28 19.32
N ASN A 57 -2.05 -2.89 18.28
CA ASN A 57 -2.76 -3.38 17.11
C ASN A 57 -3.68 -2.29 16.51
N VAL A 58 -3.11 -1.10 16.26
CA VAL A 58 -3.80 0.08 15.69
C VAL A 58 -2.92 0.90 14.74
N TYR A 59 -3.48 1.47 13.66
CA TYR A 59 -2.77 2.50 12.91
C TYR A 59 -2.61 3.78 13.72
N LYS A 60 -1.48 4.46 13.52
CA LYS A 60 -1.17 5.73 14.17
C LYS A 60 -1.90 6.89 13.49
N MET A 61 -1.98 6.87 12.15
CA MET A 61 -2.64 7.89 11.35
C MET A 61 -2.91 7.42 9.92
N PRO A 62 -4.12 7.62 9.35
CA PRO A 62 -5.33 7.96 10.09
C PRO A 62 -5.83 6.74 10.88
N ARG A 63 -6.76 6.97 11.81
CA ARG A 63 -7.37 5.89 12.59
C ARG A 63 -8.40 5.09 11.81
N CYS A 64 -8.84 5.63 10.67
CA CYS A 64 -9.66 4.92 9.69
C CYS A 64 -9.47 5.47 8.29
N ALA A 65 -8.85 4.68 7.44
CA ALA A 65 -8.58 5.09 6.08
C ALA A 65 -9.83 5.21 5.21
N VAL A 66 -10.72 4.21 5.21
CA VAL A 66 -11.90 4.24 4.33
C VAL A 66 -12.81 5.42 4.63
N ARG A 67 -13.03 5.72 5.91
CA ARG A 67 -13.81 6.90 6.30
C ARG A 67 -13.12 8.21 5.91
N THR A 68 -11.80 8.30 6.10
CA THR A 68 -11.00 9.46 5.71
C THR A 68 -11.02 9.68 4.19
N TRP A 69 -10.92 8.60 3.40
CA TRP A 69 -11.07 8.71 1.96
C TRP A 69 -12.47 9.11 1.56
N LYS A 70 -13.52 8.54 2.18
CA LYS A 70 -14.90 8.92 1.91
C LYS A 70 -15.11 10.42 2.13
N SER A 71 -14.58 11.00 3.21
CA SER A 71 -14.71 12.42 3.48
C SER A 71 -13.91 13.29 2.50
N TRP A 72 -12.62 13.03 2.35
CA TRP A 72 -11.74 13.79 1.44
C TRP A 72 -12.18 13.67 -0.03
N ALA A 73 -12.74 12.53 -0.43
CA ALA A 73 -13.33 12.35 -1.76
C ALA A 73 -14.49 13.31 -2.01
N THR A 74 -15.36 13.56 -1.02
CA THR A 74 -16.47 14.51 -1.18
C THR A 74 -16.00 15.96 -1.31
N VAL A 75 -14.88 16.32 -0.66
CA VAL A 75 -14.23 17.63 -0.86
C VAL A 75 -13.68 17.75 -2.28
N CYS A 76 -13.02 16.71 -2.80
CA CYS A 76 -12.56 16.67 -4.18
C CYS A 76 -13.73 16.81 -5.17
N GLN A 77 -14.84 16.10 -4.92
CA GLN A 77 -16.06 16.17 -5.73
C GLN A 77 -16.67 17.56 -5.77
N GLN A 78 -16.83 18.19 -4.61
CA GLN A 78 -17.40 19.53 -4.51
C GLN A 78 -16.56 20.58 -5.25
N ASN A 79 -15.24 20.36 -5.36
CA ASN A 79 -14.35 21.20 -6.14
C ASN A 79 -14.20 20.77 -7.62
N GLY A 80 -14.90 19.71 -8.05
CA GLY A 80 -14.84 19.22 -9.44
C GLY A 80 -13.49 18.61 -9.81
N LEU A 81 -12.77 18.01 -8.86
CA LEU A 81 -11.46 17.40 -9.08
C LEU A 81 -11.54 15.87 -9.12
N TRP A 82 -10.69 15.28 -9.96
CA TRP A 82 -10.42 13.85 -9.93
C TRP A 82 -9.66 13.47 -8.66
N PHE A 83 -9.81 12.23 -8.18
CA PHE A 83 -8.99 11.72 -7.08
C PHE A 83 -8.60 10.24 -7.23
N THR A 84 -7.50 9.86 -6.59
CA THR A 84 -7.06 8.49 -6.33
C THR A 84 -6.89 8.28 -4.83
N CYS A 85 -6.89 7.03 -4.39
CA CYS A 85 -6.62 6.66 -3.00
C CYS A 85 -5.33 5.85 -2.93
N GLN A 86 -4.42 6.19 -1.99
CA GLN A 86 -3.20 5.42 -1.77
C GLN A 86 -3.33 4.56 -0.51
N PRO A 87 -3.69 3.27 -0.63
CA PRO A 87 -3.96 2.42 0.53
C PRO A 87 -2.70 1.80 1.11
N ALA A 88 -1.54 1.91 0.45
CA ALA A 88 -0.33 1.22 0.88
C ALA A 88 0.94 2.05 0.63
N SER A 89 1.90 1.89 1.54
CA SER A 89 3.32 2.18 1.31
C SER A 89 4.12 0.94 1.69
N GLY A 90 4.88 0.39 0.74
CA GLY A 90 5.44 -0.95 0.91
C GLY A 90 4.36 -2.02 1.02
N GLY A 91 4.66 -3.07 1.78
CA GLY A 91 3.73 -4.14 2.09
C GLY A 91 2.66 -3.74 3.11
N HIS A 92 2.85 -2.65 3.85
CA HIS A 92 1.85 -2.17 4.80
C HIS A 92 0.66 -1.53 4.08
N THR A 93 -0.57 -1.92 4.44
CA THR A 93 -1.77 -1.42 3.74
C THR A 93 -3.01 -1.29 4.61
N HIS A 94 -3.79 -0.24 4.37
CA HIS A 94 -5.10 0.03 4.96
C HIS A 94 -6.27 -0.79 4.40
N ILE A 95 -6.08 -1.51 3.30
CA ILE A 95 -7.12 -2.40 2.74
C ILE A 95 -6.47 -3.77 2.49
N GLN A 96 -7.04 -4.83 3.06
CA GLN A 96 -6.51 -6.18 2.87
C GLN A 96 -6.57 -6.55 1.39
N ASP A 97 -5.57 -7.32 0.92
CA ASP A 97 -5.41 -7.61 -0.51
C ASP A 97 -6.60 -8.39 -1.13
N ASP A 98 -7.42 -9.02 -0.30
CA ASP A 98 -8.60 -9.79 -0.72
C ASP A 98 -9.94 -9.04 -0.54
N ASP A 99 -9.94 -7.80 -0.02
CA ASP A 99 -11.15 -6.98 0.17
C ASP A 99 -11.57 -6.22 -1.10
N LEU A 100 -11.84 -6.97 -2.16
CA LEU A 100 -12.24 -6.43 -3.47
C LEU A 100 -13.54 -5.60 -3.42
N VAL A 101 -14.38 -5.83 -2.40
CA VAL A 101 -15.64 -5.11 -2.21
C VAL A 101 -15.37 -3.64 -1.89
N THR A 102 -14.42 -3.37 -1.00
CA THR A 102 -13.99 -2.00 -0.69
C THR A 102 -13.32 -1.34 -1.91
N PHE A 103 -12.48 -2.08 -2.65
CA PHE A 103 -11.87 -1.55 -3.88
C PHE A 103 -12.91 -1.15 -4.93
N GLU A 104 -13.95 -1.99 -5.14
CA GLU A 104 -15.00 -1.73 -6.13
C GLU A 104 -15.99 -0.64 -5.68
N TYR A 105 -16.20 -0.50 -4.36
CA TYR A 105 -17.09 0.51 -3.79
C TYR A 105 -16.74 1.92 -4.29
N PHE A 106 -15.46 2.30 -4.27
CA PHE A 106 -15.06 3.66 -4.67
C PHE A 106 -15.37 3.93 -6.15
N PHE A 107 -15.14 2.96 -7.04
CA PHE A 107 -15.50 3.09 -8.45
C PHE A 107 -17.01 3.27 -8.65
N LYS A 108 -17.84 2.52 -7.93
CA LYS A 108 -19.30 2.59 -8.04
C LYS A 108 -19.86 3.88 -7.43
N LYS A 109 -19.31 4.32 -6.30
CA LYS A 109 -19.82 5.44 -5.51
C LYS A 109 -19.38 6.80 -6.04
N TYR A 110 -18.14 6.92 -6.51
CA TYR A 110 -17.51 8.19 -6.84
C TYR A 110 -17.19 8.26 -8.35
N PRO A 111 -17.96 9.02 -9.16
CA PRO A 111 -17.70 9.15 -10.60
C PRO A 111 -16.35 9.78 -10.95
N ASN A 112 -15.82 10.63 -10.05
CA ASN A 112 -14.54 11.31 -10.16
C ASN A 112 -13.37 10.52 -9.54
N PHE A 113 -13.60 9.27 -9.10
CA PHE A 113 -12.52 8.38 -8.69
C PHE A 113 -11.80 7.80 -9.91
N LEU A 114 -10.48 7.91 -9.96
CA LEU A 114 -9.66 7.37 -11.06
C LEU A 114 -8.98 6.05 -10.71
N GLY A 115 -8.85 5.69 -9.44
CA GLY A 115 -8.31 4.39 -9.04
C GLY A 115 -7.35 4.45 -7.85
N TRP A 116 -6.55 3.40 -7.74
CA TRP A 116 -5.75 3.11 -6.55
C TRP A 116 -4.26 3.35 -6.83
N ASN A 117 -3.55 3.96 -5.88
CA ASN A 117 -2.12 4.29 -5.98
C ASN A 117 -1.33 3.47 -4.95
N TYR A 118 -0.35 2.69 -5.38
CA TYR A 118 0.52 1.90 -4.51
C TYR A 118 1.92 2.50 -4.53
N ALA A 119 2.35 3.00 -3.38
CA ALA A 119 3.66 3.61 -3.24
C ALA A 119 4.69 2.61 -2.69
N GLU A 120 5.94 2.77 -3.11
CA GLU A 120 7.08 2.11 -2.45
C GLU A 120 6.99 0.58 -2.39
N GLN A 121 6.53 -0.09 -3.44
CA GLN A 121 6.31 -1.55 -3.46
C GLN A 121 7.63 -2.36 -3.46
N PHE A 122 8.52 -2.12 -2.47
CA PHE A 122 9.86 -2.69 -2.36
C PHE A 122 10.27 -3.10 -0.94
N TRP A 123 9.46 -2.79 0.08
CA TRP A 123 9.75 -3.05 1.50
C TRP A 123 8.50 -3.42 2.29
N GLY A 124 8.63 -3.91 3.53
CA GLY A 124 7.52 -4.08 4.47
C GLY A 124 6.54 -5.22 4.17
N PHE A 125 6.92 -6.16 3.32
CA PHE A 125 6.14 -7.37 3.01
C PHE A 125 6.53 -8.53 3.95
N ASP A 126 5.56 -9.43 4.17
CA ASP A 126 5.77 -10.69 4.88
C ASP A 126 6.33 -10.51 6.32
N GLU A 127 6.05 -9.39 6.98
CA GLU A 127 6.56 -9.12 8.33
C GLU A 127 5.86 -9.99 9.40
N PRO A 128 6.59 -10.86 10.12
CA PRO A 128 5.97 -11.78 11.08
C PRO A 128 5.25 -11.03 12.21
N GLY A 129 3.98 -11.39 12.44
CA GLY A 129 3.14 -10.78 13.47
C GLY A 129 2.68 -9.36 13.15
N ASP A 130 3.08 -8.79 12.01
CA ASP A 130 2.57 -7.51 11.55
C ASP A 130 1.32 -7.69 10.70
N LYS A 131 0.21 -7.46 11.36
CA LYS A 131 -1.14 -7.49 10.83
C LYS A 131 -1.43 -6.48 9.70
N SER A 132 -0.62 -5.42 9.58
CA SER A 132 -0.69 -4.46 8.48
C SER A 132 0.11 -4.88 7.24
N SER A 133 1.06 -5.81 7.41
CA SER A 133 1.98 -6.26 6.35
C SER A 133 1.32 -7.33 5.48
N SER A 134 1.14 -7.01 4.20
CA SER A 134 0.65 -7.97 3.21
C SER A 134 1.74 -8.98 2.81
N GLN A 135 1.29 -10.13 2.30
CA GLN A 135 2.18 -11.04 1.61
C GLN A 135 2.47 -10.56 0.21
N GLN A 136 3.68 -10.79 -0.27
CA GLN A 136 4.09 -10.48 -1.64
C GLN A 136 3.14 -11.10 -2.69
N THR A 137 2.81 -12.38 -2.53
CA THR A 137 2.00 -13.14 -3.49
C THR A 137 0.55 -12.66 -3.53
N THR A 138 -0.03 -12.26 -2.40
CA THR A 138 -1.40 -11.72 -2.35
C THR A 138 -1.46 -10.34 -2.99
N ARG A 139 -0.42 -9.52 -2.82
CA ARG A 139 -0.35 -8.16 -3.39
C ARG A 139 -0.36 -8.19 -4.91
N TRP A 140 0.45 -9.02 -5.55
CA TRP A 140 0.45 -9.09 -7.02
C TRP A 140 -0.81 -9.71 -7.59
N ALA A 141 -1.38 -10.71 -6.89
CA ALA A 141 -2.68 -11.26 -7.25
C ALA A 141 -3.79 -10.18 -7.15
N LEU A 142 -3.71 -9.28 -6.18
CA LEU A 142 -4.58 -8.10 -6.11
C LEU A 142 -4.31 -7.17 -7.29
N PHE A 143 -3.06 -6.83 -7.62
CA PHE A 143 -2.76 -5.95 -8.75
C PHE A 143 -3.34 -6.45 -10.05
N ALA A 144 -3.24 -7.76 -10.34
CA ALA A 144 -3.89 -8.35 -11.51
C ALA A 144 -5.40 -8.03 -11.54
N LYS A 145 -6.11 -8.22 -10.42
CA LYS A 145 -7.54 -7.92 -10.29
C LYS A 145 -7.84 -6.43 -10.39
N LEU A 146 -7.00 -5.56 -9.82
CA LEU A 146 -7.18 -4.12 -9.87
C LEU A 146 -6.97 -3.54 -11.26
N VAL A 147 -6.09 -4.13 -12.08
CA VAL A 147 -5.98 -3.77 -13.51
C VAL A 147 -7.28 -4.09 -14.25
N GLU A 148 -7.84 -5.29 -14.06
CA GLU A 148 -9.13 -5.65 -14.68
C GLU A 148 -10.28 -4.75 -14.19
N MET A 149 -10.32 -4.47 -12.88
CA MET A 149 -11.31 -3.58 -12.28
C MET A 149 -11.20 -2.15 -12.82
N SER A 150 -9.98 -1.64 -12.91
CA SER A 150 -9.70 -0.31 -13.45
C SER A 150 -10.14 -0.20 -14.91
N HIS A 151 -9.85 -1.22 -15.72
CA HIS A 151 -10.35 -1.30 -17.09
C HIS A 151 -11.89 -1.31 -17.15
N LYS A 152 -12.55 -2.12 -16.30
CA LYS A 152 -14.02 -2.21 -16.23
C LYS A 152 -14.68 -0.86 -15.95
N TYR A 153 -14.08 -0.03 -15.11
CA TYR A 153 -14.67 1.25 -14.66
C TYR A 153 -14.04 2.49 -15.31
N GLY A 154 -13.02 2.32 -16.16
CA GLY A 154 -12.33 3.41 -16.85
C GLY A 154 -11.31 4.20 -16.05
N GLY A 155 -10.80 3.60 -14.97
CA GLY A 155 -9.71 4.14 -14.16
C GLY A 155 -8.37 3.50 -14.47
N PHE A 156 -7.44 3.61 -13.52
CA PHE A 156 -6.12 2.99 -13.57
C PHE A 156 -5.60 2.59 -12.17
N LEU A 157 -4.75 1.57 -12.15
CA LEU A 157 -3.88 1.24 -11.02
C LEU A 157 -2.54 1.95 -11.19
N THR A 158 -2.12 2.75 -10.22
CA THR A 158 -0.79 3.36 -10.20
C THR A 158 0.12 2.58 -9.27
N ILE A 159 1.32 2.21 -9.74
CA ILE A 159 2.36 1.58 -8.92
C ILE A 159 3.65 2.39 -9.09
N SER A 160 4.16 2.94 -7.98
CA SER A 160 5.46 3.61 -7.98
C SER A 160 6.53 2.72 -7.35
N PHE A 161 7.67 2.64 -8.02
CA PHE A 161 8.77 1.77 -7.62
C PHE A 161 10.09 2.54 -7.49
N CYS A 162 10.74 2.31 -6.36
CA CYS A 162 12.16 2.53 -6.11
C CYS A 162 12.66 1.33 -5.31
N GLY A 163 13.94 1.01 -5.35
CA GLY A 163 14.42 -0.16 -4.64
C GLY A 163 15.92 -0.36 -4.70
N ASN A 164 16.40 -1.35 -3.94
CA ASN A 164 17.80 -1.74 -3.85
C ASN A 164 17.95 -3.18 -4.37
N ILE A 165 19.15 -3.75 -4.27
CA ILE A 165 19.42 -5.11 -4.77
C ILE A 165 18.53 -6.18 -4.11
N TRP A 166 18.18 -6.02 -2.83
CA TRP A 166 17.30 -6.94 -2.09
C TRP A 166 15.85 -6.91 -2.58
N SER A 167 15.40 -5.82 -3.21
CA SER A 167 14.03 -5.65 -3.70
C SER A 167 13.90 -5.84 -5.21
N HIS A 168 14.95 -6.31 -5.90
CA HIS A 168 14.85 -6.64 -7.33
C HIS A 168 13.67 -7.57 -7.68
N PRO A 169 13.33 -8.62 -6.89
CA PRO A 169 12.14 -9.44 -7.17
C PRO A 169 10.79 -8.71 -7.06
N LEU A 170 10.79 -7.47 -6.54
CA LEU A 170 9.60 -6.63 -6.30
C LEU A 170 9.49 -5.48 -7.31
N ASN A 171 10.45 -5.33 -8.23
CA ASN A 171 10.34 -4.33 -9.29
C ASN A 171 9.33 -4.77 -10.37
N PRO A 172 8.86 -3.88 -11.26
CA PRO A 172 7.80 -4.21 -12.21
C PRO A 172 8.09 -5.47 -13.06
N LEU A 173 9.36 -5.68 -13.42
CA LEU A 173 9.80 -6.89 -14.12
C LEU A 173 9.74 -8.14 -13.24
N GLY A 174 10.15 -8.04 -11.97
CA GLY A 174 10.05 -9.10 -10.97
C GLY A 174 8.60 -9.47 -10.66
N GLU A 175 7.73 -8.49 -10.44
CA GLU A 175 6.31 -8.70 -10.16
C GLU A 175 5.63 -9.46 -11.30
N MET A 176 5.78 -8.98 -12.54
CA MET A 176 5.18 -9.63 -13.72
C MET A 176 5.78 -11.00 -14.05
N LYS A 177 7.06 -11.25 -13.73
CA LYS A 177 7.65 -12.60 -13.88
C LYS A 177 7.09 -13.60 -12.88
N ARG A 178 6.76 -13.13 -11.68
CA ARG A 178 6.35 -14.00 -10.56
C ARG A 178 4.84 -14.18 -10.45
N GLU A 179 4.07 -13.25 -11.01
CA GLU A 179 2.60 -13.34 -11.09
C GLU A 179 2.14 -13.31 -12.55
N PRO A 180 1.97 -14.48 -13.20
CA PRO A 180 1.54 -14.56 -14.59
C PRO A 180 0.20 -13.88 -14.89
N LYS A 181 -0.72 -13.81 -13.92
CA LYS A 181 -2.01 -13.14 -14.12
C LYS A 181 -1.85 -11.63 -14.19
N LEU A 182 -0.88 -11.05 -13.47
CA LEU A 182 -0.56 -9.64 -13.58
C LEU A 182 -0.01 -9.32 -14.97
N LEU A 183 0.93 -10.13 -15.47
CA LEU A 183 1.44 -9.99 -16.84
C LEU A 183 0.32 -10.10 -17.89
N GLU A 184 -0.58 -11.06 -17.74
CA GLU A 184 -1.73 -11.22 -18.63
C GLU A 184 -2.66 -10.00 -18.59
N ALA A 185 -2.96 -9.47 -17.40
CA ALA A 185 -3.76 -8.27 -17.23
C ALA A 185 -3.10 -7.05 -17.90
N CYS A 186 -1.78 -6.85 -17.73
CA CYS A 186 -1.02 -5.79 -18.39
C CYS A 186 -1.05 -5.90 -19.93
N ARG A 187 -0.96 -7.12 -20.49
CA ARG A 187 -1.10 -7.33 -21.94
C ARG A 187 -2.50 -6.98 -22.44
N LYS A 188 -3.53 -7.35 -21.68
CA LYS A 188 -4.93 -7.22 -22.10
C LYS A 188 -5.45 -5.79 -21.93
N TYR A 189 -5.01 -5.11 -20.88
CA TYR A 189 -5.51 -3.79 -20.46
C TYR A 189 -4.38 -2.81 -20.14
N PRO A 190 -3.44 -2.54 -21.07
CA PRO A 190 -2.28 -1.69 -20.80
C PRO A 190 -2.66 -0.22 -20.51
N GLU A 191 -3.87 0.24 -20.83
CA GLU A 191 -4.36 1.57 -20.39
C GLU A 191 -4.72 1.66 -18.91
N ALA A 192 -4.95 0.52 -18.25
CA ALA A 192 -5.50 0.47 -16.90
C ALA A 192 -4.41 0.38 -15.81
N ILE A 193 -3.14 0.57 -16.18
CA ILE A 193 -1.99 0.53 -15.26
C ILE A 193 -0.97 1.62 -15.60
N LEU A 194 -0.41 2.22 -14.55
CA LEU A 194 0.67 3.20 -14.61
C LEU A 194 1.83 2.72 -13.74
N TRP A 195 3.03 2.68 -14.33
CA TRP A 195 4.27 2.44 -13.61
C TRP A 195 5.03 3.76 -13.47
N LEU A 196 5.39 4.12 -12.24
CA LEU A 196 6.09 5.37 -11.95
C LEU A 196 7.48 5.11 -11.40
N TYR A 197 8.49 5.77 -11.97
CA TYR A 197 9.85 5.74 -11.45
C TYR A 197 9.97 6.65 -10.22
N LYS A 198 10.26 6.08 -9.05
CA LYS A 198 10.33 6.79 -7.76
C LYS A 198 11.77 7.06 -7.30
N TYR A 199 11.99 8.17 -6.57
CA TYR A 199 13.33 8.63 -6.16
C TYR A 199 13.69 8.35 -4.68
N THR A 200 12.83 7.67 -3.92
CA THR A 200 12.98 7.58 -2.46
C THR A 200 14.19 6.78 -1.99
N THR A 201 14.54 5.73 -2.71
CA THR A 201 15.66 4.87 -2.34
C THR A 201 16.99 5.51 -2.72
N SER A 202 17.97 5.49 -1.82
CA SER A 202 19.27 6.14 -1.99
C SER A 202 20.21 5.52 -3.03
N SER A 203 19.83 4.42 -3.70
CA SER A 203 20.70 3.75 -4.66
C SER A 203 19.96 3.01 -5.78
N CYS A 204 20.71 2.41 -6.72
CA CYS A 204 20.23 1.65 -7.87
C CYS A 204 19.42 2.45 -8.90
N PHE A 205 19.59 3.78 -8.95
CA PHE A 205 18.79 4.68 -9.79
C PHE A 205 18.70 4.24 -11.26
N TYR A 206 19.81 3.92 -11.94
CA TYR A 206 19.77 3.54 -13.36
C TYR A 206 19.01 2.24 -13.61
N ASN A 207 19.15 1.27 -12.70
CA ASN A 207 18.38 0.02 -12.79
C ASN A 207 16.90 0.28 -12.58
N ASN A 208 16.55 1.02 -11.53
CA ASN A 208 15.17 1.33 -11.17
C ASN A 208 14.47 2.08 -12.30
N GLU A 209 15.14 3.04 -12.94
CA GLU A 209 14.62 3.73 -14.13
C GLU A 209 14.36 2.73 -15.26
N SER A 210 15.35 1.91 -15.59
CA SER A 210 15.28 0.97 -16.72
C SER A 210 14.18 -0.09 -16.60
N VAL A 211 13.92 -0.58 -15.38
CA VAL A 211 12.86 -1.58 -15.12
C VAL A 211 11.49 -0.95 -14.88
N SER A 212 11.41 0.31 -14.45
CA SER A 212 10.13 1.02 -14.24
C SER A 212 9.58 1.62 -15.53
N TRP A 213 10.47 2.02 -16.44
CA TRP A 213 10.10 2.56 -17.75
C TRP A 213 9.78 1.47 -18.78
N SER A 214 10.35 0.27 -18.62
CA SER A 214 10.22 -0.81 -19.62
C SER A 214 8.78 -1.32 -19.87
N PRO A 215 7.83 -1.32 -18.91
CA PRO A 215 6.44 -1.68 -19.20
C PRO A 215 5.80 -0.77 -20.26
N PHE A 216 6.11 0.52 -20.24
CA PHE A 216 5.64 1.47 -21.26
C PHE A 216 6.27 1.20 -22.62
N VAL A 217 7.59 1.02 -22.67
CA VAL A 217 8.30 0.70 -23.93
C VAL A 217 7.79 -0.61 -24.53
N SER A 218 7.64 -1.64 -23.70
CA SER A 218 7.21 -2.98 -24.13
C SER A 218 5.75 -3.09 -24.55
N GLY A 219 4.90 -2.09 -24.26
CA GLY A 219 3.47 -2.13 -24.56
C GLY A 219 2.63 -2.85 -23.50
N LEU A 220 3.21 -3.09 -22.32
CA LEU A 220 2.53 -3.61 -21.13
C LEU A 220 1.87 -2.50 -20.30
N ALA A 221 2.17 -1.23 -20.61
CA ALA A 221 1.45 -0.05 -20.15
C ALA A 221 1.38 0.96 -21.30
N LYS A 222 0.26 1.69 -21.42
CA LYS A 222 0.13 2.76 -22.43
C LYS A 222 0.79 4.07 -22.01
N ASN A 223 1.01 4.25 -20.72
CA ASN A 223 1.61 5.46 -20.15
C ASN A 223 2.59 5.11 -19.04
N TYR A 224 3.44 6.09 -18.73
CA TYR A 224 4.50 6.05 -17.74
C TYR A 224 4.55 7.39 -17.01
N GLY A 225 5.22 7.44 -15.86
CA GLY A 225 5.48 8.70 -15.20
C GLY A 225 6.60 8.64 -14.16
N VAL A 226 6.71 9.73 -13.43
CA VAL A 226 7.78 9.94 -12.45
C VAL A 226 7.19 10.35 -11.11
N ARG A 227 7.69 9.73 -10.04
CA ARG A 227 7.43 10.12 -8.66
C ARG A 227 8.69 10.66 -8.01
N TYR A 228 8.88 11.96 -8.14
CA TYR A 228 10.12 12.61 -7.71
C TYR A 228 10.03 13.01 -6.23
N ASP A 229 11.15 12.91 -5.54
CA ASP A 229 11.26 13.30 -4.14
C ASP A 229 12.71 13.60 -3.75
N ASN A 230 12.87 14.13 -2.54
CA ASN A 230 14.17 14.43 -1.95
C ASN A 230 14.78 13.30 -1.10
N CYS A 231 14.04 12.23 -0.84
CA CYS A 231 14.37 11.20 0.15
C CYS A 231 15.64 10.44 -0.23
N GLY A 232 15.73 9.94 -1.48
CA GLY A 232 16.89 9.15 -1.89
C GLY A 232 18.17 9.96 -1.90
N TRP A 233 18.09 11.25 -2.26
CA TRP A 233 19.23 12.15 -2.17
C TRP A 233 19.64 12.38 -0.72
N ASN A 234 18.69 12.69 0.17
CA ASN A 234 18.97 12.92 1.58
C ASN A 234 19.52 11.66 2.26
N GLY A 235 18.96 10.49 1.97
CA GLY A 235 19.48 9.21 2.45
C GLY A 235 20.87 8.89 1.91
N ALA A 236 21.19 9.27 0.67
CA ALA A 236 22.56 9.17 0.14
C ALA A 236 23.53 10.10 0.89
N MET A 237 23.11 11.33 1.21
CA MET A 237 23.91 12.26 2.00
C MET A 237 24.19 11.72 3.40
N ASP A 238 23.16 11.19 4.08
CA ASP A 238 23.30 10.62 5.41
C ASP A 238 24.20 9.38 5.38
N ALA A 239 24.13 8.53 4.34
CA ALA A 239 25.00 7.38 4.18
C ALA A 239 26.48 7.72 3.92
N ILE A 240 26.77 8.88 3.32
CA ILE A 240 28.14 9.30 2.98
C ILE A 240 28.77 10.16 4.08
N PHE A 241 28.00 11.10 4.65
CA PHE A 241 28.51 12.12 5.56
C PHE A 241 28.02 11.97 7.01
N GLY A 242 27.15 10.99 7.26
CA GLY A 242 26.43 10.86 8.53
C GLY A 242 25.18 11.73 8.58
N GLU A 243 24.25 11.32 9.43
CA GLU A 243 23.04 12.09 9.74
C GLU A 243 23.40 13.49 10.26
N ASN A 244 22.55 14.48 9.97
CA ASN A 244 22.70 15.86 10.43
C ASN A 244 23.98 16.57 9.95
N SER A 245 24.64 16.08 8.89
CA SER A 245 25.81 16.73 8.27
C SER A 245 25.56 18.12 7.67
N GLY A 246 24.29 18.56 7.61
CA GLY A 246 23.86 19.80 6.95
C GLY A 246 23.90 19.75 5.42
N LYS A 247 24.32 18.62 4.83
CA LYS A 247 24.27 18.38 3.38
C LYS A 247 22.87 17.86 3.03
N LYS A 248 22.09 18.65 2.30
CA LYS A 248 20.69 18.34 2.00
C LYS A 248 20.40 18.50 0.51
N TYR A 249 19.28 17.91 0.10
CA TYR A 249 18.73 18.03 -1.24
C TYR A 249 18.56 19.50 -1.67
N PRO A 250 19.25 19.95 -2.73
CA PRO A 250 18.94 21.22 -3.36
C PRO A 250 17.78 21.00 -4.33
N VAL A 251 16.70 21.76 -4.17
CA VAL A 251 15.46 21.59 -4.97
C VAL A 251 15.69 21.63 -6.49
N SER A 252 16.78 22.27 -6.95
CA SER A 252 17.16 22.29 -8.38
C SER A 252 17.67 20.95 -8.91
N ALA A 253 18.10 20.01 -8.06
CA ALA A 253 18.68 18.74 -8.49
C ALA A 253 17.68 17.84 -9.25
N GLY A 254 16.38 17.94 -8.96
CA GLY A 254 15.36 17.16 -9.66
C GLY A 254 14.92 17.74 -11.01
N ILE A 255 15.23 19.01 -11.32
CA ILE A 255 14.66 19.71 -12.48
C ILE A 255 14.99 18.99 -13.79
N GLY A 256 16.27 18.83 -14.08
CA GLY A 256 16.74 18.25 -15.33
C GLY A 256 16.31 16.80 -15.52
N THR A 257 16.21 16.01 -14.45
CA THR A 257 15.83 14.60 -14.56
C THR A 257 14.33 14.40 -14.69
N VAL A 258 13.50 15.24 -14.05
CA VAL A 258 12.04 15.25 -14.31
C VAL A 258 11.75 15.76 -15.73
N MET A 259 12.49 16.77 -16.23
CA MET A 259 12.45 17.18 -17.64
C MET A 259 12.82 16.02 -18.57
N GLU A 260 13.84 15.21 -18.24
CA GLU A 260 14.21 14.03 -19.02
C GLU A 260 13.08 12.99 -19.03
N GLN A 261 12.52 12.66 -17.86
CA GLN A 261 11.41 11.69 -17.78
C GLN A 261 10.20 12.15 -18.61
N THR A 262 9.94 13.44 -18.65
CA THR A 262 8.80 14.03 -19.36
C THR A 262 9.07 14.19 -20.86
N GLY A 263 10.12 14.95 -21.20
CA GLY A 263 10.41 15.43 -22.55
C GLY A 263 11.24 14.50 -23.43
N ILE A 264 11.75 13.39 -22.88
CA ILE A 264 12.52 12.37 -23.62
C ILE A 264 11.87 10.99 -23.47
N ASN A 265 11.52 10.60 -22.24
CA ASN A 265 11.01 9.25 -21.96
C ASN A 265 9.48 9.10 -22.12
N GLY A 266 8.75 10.19 -22.42
CA GLY A 266 7.29 10.15 -22.63
C GLY A 266 6.47 10.03 -21.35
N GLY A 267 7.01 10.47 -20.21
CA GLY A 267 6.31 10.46 -18.93
C GLY A 267 5.19 11.49 -18.86
N ALA A 268 3.96 11.04 -19.14
CA ALA A 268 2.75 11.87 -19.11
C ALA A 268 2.16 12.07 -17.70
N VAL A 269 2.69 11.36 -16.69
CA VAL A 269 2.20 11.41 -15.31
C VAL A 269 3.28 11.92 -14.36
N TRP A 270 2.97 12.97 -13.62
CA TRP A 270 3.78 13.43 -12.49
C TRP A 270 3.08 13.04 -11.19
N ASP A 271 3.82 12.41 -10.27
CA ASP A 271 3.35 12.07 -8.94
C ASP A 271 4.24 12.76 -7.90
N GLY A 272 3.68 13.67 -7.11
CA GLY A 272 4.43 14.41 -6.10
C GLY A 272 4.84 15.84 -6.50
N PRO A 273 5.81 16.47 -5.80
CA PRO A 273 6.78 15.85 -4.90
C PRO A 273 6.21 14.98 -3.77
N GLU A 274 6.87 13.86 -3.44
CA GLU A 274 6.38 12.91 -2.42
C GLU A 274 6.19 13.55 -1.04
N LEU A 275 7.18 14.29 -0.56
CA LEU A 275 7.18 14.84 0.78
C LEU A 275 6.48 16.20 0.80
N ILE A 276 5.16 16.19 0.66
CA ILE A 276 4.38 17.42 0.49
C ILE A 276 4.58 18.44 1.62
N TRP A 277 4.83 18.00 2.85
CA TRP A 277 5.08 18.87 4.01
C TRP A 277 6.44 19.57 3.99
N THR A 278 7.30 19.24 3.02
CA THR A 278 8.60 19.87 2.82
C THR A 278 8.74 20.55 1.46
N GLU A 279 7.92 20.18 0.48
CA GLU A 279 8.12 20.57 -0.91
C GLU A 279 6.92 21.23 -1.59
N ASP A 280 5.68 20.98 -1.14
CA ASP A 280 4.45 21.40 -1.84
C ASP A 280 3.70 22.46 -1.04
N PHE A 281 3.15 22.04 0.10
CA PHE A 281 2.25 22.82 0.95
C PHE A 281 2.69 22.80 2.41
N GLN A 282 2.55 23.94 3.07
CA GLN A 282 2.94 24.14 4.46
C GLN A 282 1.82 24.76 5.28
N ASN A 283 1.69 24.30 6.52
CA ASN A 283 0.93 25.01 7.54
C ASN A 283 1.64 26.33 7.85
N LEU A 284 0.87 27.41 7.89
CA LEU A 284 1.30 28.72 8.36
C LEU A 284 0.71 28.98 9.74
N SER A 285 1.23 30.00 10.44
CA SER A 285 0.64 30.44 11.70
C SER A 285 -0.85 30.73 11.54
N ASN A 286 -1.66 30.17 12.45
CA ASN A 286 -3.10 30.41 12.50
C ASN A 286 -3.40 31.91 12.52
N SER A 287 -4.54 32.29 11.94
CA SER A 287 -5.09 33.64 12.02
C SER A 287 -6.38 33.66 12.82
N THR A 288 -6.79 34.85 13.27
CA THR A 288 -8.13 35.06 13.84
C THR A 288 -9.01 35.76 12.81
N VAL A 289 -10.16 35.17 12.48
CA VAL A 289 -11.16 35.73 11.56
C VAL A 289 -12.49 35.78 12.29
N GLU A 290 -13.00 37.00 12.55
CA GLU A 290 -14.28 37.23 13.24
C GLU A 290 -14.39 36.49 14.59
N GLY A 291 -13.29 36.46 15.36
CA GLY A 291 -13.24 35.82 16.67
C GLY A 291 -13.03 34.32 16.66
N TYR A 292 -12.91 33.69 15.48
CA TYR A 292 -12.53 32.28 15.34
C TYR A 292 -11.06 32.15 14.96
N SER A 293 -10.39 31.17 15.54
CA SER A 293 -9.08 30.69 15.06
C SER A 293 -9.28 29.93 13.75
N ARG A 294 -8.43 30.22 12.77
CA ARG A 294 -8.43 29.63 11.43
C ARG A 294 -7.04 29.13 11.07
N ARG A 295 -6.96 27.87 10.63
CA ARG A 295 -5.75 27.28 10.05
C ARG A 295 -5.40 27.98 8.74
N ARG A 296 -4.12 28.30 8.55
CA ARG A 296 -3.61 28.92 7.32
C ARG A 296 -2.64 27.99 6.63
N TRP A 297 -2.65 28.04 5.30
CA TRP A 297 -1.81 27.23 4.44
C TRP A 297 -1.11 28.10 3.39
N GLY A 298 0.04 27.65 2.93
CA GLY A 298 0.79 28.27 1.85
C GLY A 298 1.56 27.24 1.04
N ARG A 299 2.19 27.68 -0.04
CA ARG A 299 3.06 26.83 -0.89
C ARG A 299 4.52 26.98 -0.48
N PHE A 300 5.33 25.95 -0.71
CA PHE A 300 6.78 26.12 -0.72
C PHE A 300 7.24 26.81 -2.01
N LEU A 301 8.33 27.59 -1.93
CA LEU A 301 8.85 28.30 -3.10
C LEU A 301 9.37 27.34 -4.19
N GLY A 302 9.82 26.14 -3.82
CA GLY A 302 10.22 25.10 -4.77
C GLY A 302 9.04 24.68 -5.65
N PHE A 303 7.90 24.36 -5.05
CA PHE A 303 6.66 24.06 -5.76
C PHE A 303 6.26 25.14 -6.76
N GLU A 304 6.27 26.40 -6.33
CA GLU A 304 5.85 27.53 -7.17
C GLU A 304 6.83 27.83 -8.30
N LYS A 305 8.13 27.87 -8.01
CA LYS A 305 9.17 28.35 -8.94
C LYS A 305 9.81 27.26 -9.78
N ILE A 306 9.52 26.00 -9.50
CA ILE A 306 10.03 24.86 -10.27
C ILE A 306 8.85 24.09 -10.83
N TRP A 307 8.08 23.41 -9.97
CA TRP A 307 7.16 22.36 -10.41
C TRP A 307 5.93 22.92 -11.13
N ILE A 308 5.23 23.90 -10.53
CA ILE A 308 4.11 24.59 -11.18
C ILE A 308 4.56 25.26 -12.47
N ASP A 309 5.70 25.95 -12.43
CA ASP A 309 6.17 26.70 -13.58
C ASP A 309 6.62 25.80 -14.74
N MET A 310 7.27 24.68 -14.44
CA MET A 310 7.65 23.67 -15.43
C MET A 310 6.43 22.92 -15.96
N PHE A 311 5.42 22.64 -15.14
CA PHE A 311 4.17 22.04 -15.63
C PHE A 311 3.44 22.97 -16.60
N ARG A 312 3.48 24.30 -16.40
CA ARG A 312 2.96 25.26 -17.41
C ARG A 312 3.66 25.15 -18.76
N LYS A 313 4.93 24.73 -18.78
CA LYS A 313 5.64 24.47 -20.05
C LYS A 313 5.12 23.24 -20.76
N ILE A 314 4.58 22.26 -20.04
CA ILE A 314 3.84 21.17 -20.68
C ILE A 314 2.55 21.74 -21.29
N LEU A 315 1.81 22.55 -20.52
CA LEU A 315 0.51 23.06 -20.94
C LEU A 315 0.58 24.02 -22.15
N ASP A 316 1.62 24.85 -22.25
CA ASP A 316 1.82 25.73 -23.40
C ASP A 316 2.51 25.04 -24.59
N GLY A 317 2.84 23.74 -24.45
CA GLY A 317 3.49 22.92 -25.47
C GLY A 317 4.99 23.14 -25.60
N THR A 318 5.60 24.04 -24.82
CA THR A 318 7.06 24.27 -24.84
C THR A 318 7.80 22.99 -24.46
N LEU A 319 7.39 22.32 -23.38
CA LEU A 319 7.84 20.98 -23.01
C LEU A 319 6.92 19.95 -23.66
N HIS A 320 7.28 19.52 -24.86
CA HIS A 320 6.58 18.44 -25.55
C HIS A 320 6.81 17.12 -24.82
N ILE A 321 5.73 16.42 -24.50
CA ILE A 321 5.78 15.03 -24.03
C ILE A 321 5.79 14.15 -25.28
N PRO A 322 6.87 13.37 -25.54
CA PRO A 322 6.89 12.51 -26.71
C PRO A 322 5.82 11.43 -26.57
N SER A 323 5.05 11.20 -27.64
CA SER A 323 4.16 10.05 -27.74
C SER A 323 4.94 8.75 -27.61
N ARG A 324 4.26 7.66 -27.23
CA ARG A 324 4.90 6.33 -27.17
C ARG A 324 5.58 5.96 -28.49
N LYS A 325 4.99 6.36 -29.63
CA LYS A 325 5.59 6.12 -30.94
C LYS A 325 6.92 6.86 -31.10
N GLU A 326 6.99 8.16 -30.78
CA GLU A 326 8.23 8.93 -30.84
C GLU A 326 9.31 8.33 -29.93
N VAL A 327 8.92 7.89 -28.72
CA VAL A 327 9.82 7.22 -27.78
C VAL A 327 10.39 5.92 -28.38
N ILE A 328 9.54 5.09 -29.00
CA ILE A 328 9.95 3.82 -29.61
C ILE A 328 10.83 4.07 -30.83
N ASP A 329 10.47 5.03 -31.68
CA ASP A 329 11.28 5.41 -32.84
C ASP A 329 12.67 5.92 -32.41
N HIS A 330 12.77 6.59 -31.26
CA HIS A 330 14.03 7.04 -30.66
C HIS A 330 14.84 5.90 -30.01
N THR A 331 14.16 4.84 -29.53
CA THR A 331 14.80 3.69 -28.87
C THR A 331 15.39 2.72 -29.90
N LYS A 332 16.72 2.56 -29.90
CA LYS A 332 17.43 1.71 -30.89
C LYS A 332 17.76 0.33 -30.37
N ILE A 333 18.04 0.20 -29.07
CA ILE A 333 18.42 -1.05 -28.43
C ILE A 333 17.49 -1.34 -27.25
N ALA A 334 16.86 -2.50 -27.23
CA ALA A 334 16.10 -3.02 -26.09
C ALA A 334 16.73 -4.29 -25.53
N ILE A 335 16.80 -4.37 -24.20
CA ILE A 335 17.26 -5.57 -23.51
C ILE A 335 16.04 -6.42 -23.14
N ILE A 336 16.00 -7.67 -23.60
CA ILE A 336 14.97 -8.65 -23.22
C ILE A 336 15.55 -9.54 -22.13
N ASN A 337 15.01 -9.48 -20.93
CA ASN A 337 15.45 -10.29 -19.80
C ASN A 337 14.80 -11.68 -19.83
N ASP A 338 15.38 -12.56 -20.64
CA ASP A 338 14.94 -13.95 -20.89
C ASP A 338 15.47 -14.98 -19.88
N ILE A 339 15.95 -14.53 -18.71
CA ILE A 339 16.49 -15.41 -17.67
C ILE A 339 15.38 -15.80 -16.67
N ASP A 340 14.99 -17.08 -16.67
CA ASP A 340 13.95 -17.63 -15.78
C ASP A 340 14.48 -18.66 -14.76
N GLY A 341 15.76 -19.06 -14.86
CA GLY A 341 16.40 -20.09 -14.03
C GLY A 341 17.71 -19.65 -13.36
N ARG A 342 18.22 -20.48 -12.44
CA ARG A 342 19.51 -20.28 -11.75
C ARG A 342 20.64 -20.43 -12.76
N GLN A 343 21.22 -19.31 -13.22
CA GLN A 343 22.49 -19.38 -13.93
C GLN A 343 23.63 -19.37 -12.90
N SER A 344 24.29 -20.53 -12.78
CA SER A 344 25.54 -20.68 -12.06
C SER A 344 26.66 -19.94 -12.81
N SER A 345 26.79 -18.64 -12.56
CA SER A 345 28.03 -17.90 -12.81
C SER A 345 28.30 -17.01 -11.61
N GLY A 346 29.47 -17.18 -11.00
CA GLY A 346 29.89 -16.41 -9.83
C GLY A 346 29.85 -14.90 -10.06
N ASP A 347 29.65 -14.17 -8.96
CA ASP A 347 29.55 -12.70 -8.79
C ASP A 347 28.19 -12.02 -8.88
N VAL A 348 27.10 -12.72 -9.17
CA VAL A 348 25.75 -12.10 -9.13
C VAL A 348 24.79 -13.00 -8.37
N SER A 349 24.01 -12.45 -7.43
CA SER A 349 22.98 -13.25 -6.75
C SER A 349 21.89 -13.65 -7.77
N ASP A 350 21.17 -14.73 -7.49
CA ASP A 350 20.16 -15.26 -8.41
C ASP A 350 19.09 -14.22 -8.79
N ASN A 351 18.84 -13.24 -7.90
CA ASN A 351 17.82 -12.22 -8.10
C ASN A 351 18.22 -11.12 -9.09
N GLU A 352 19.44 -10.60 -9.10
CA GLU A 352 19.84 -9.59 -10.10
C GLU A 352 19.86 -10.20 -11.50
N ASN A 353 20.23 -11.48 -11.61
CA ASN A 353 20.21 -12.19 -12.89
C ASN A 353 18.78 -12.34 -13.43
N LYS A 354 17.79 -12.61 -12.57
CA LYS A 354 16.40 -12.80 -12.98
C LYS A 354 15.65 -11.49 -13.18
N TYR A 355 15.92 -10.47 -12.35
CA TYR A 355 15.01 -9.34 -12.18
C TYR A 355 15.63 -7.95 -12.41
N ALA A 356 16.91 -7.83 -12.75
CA ALA A 356 17.57 -6.53 -12.89
C ALA A 356 18.37 -6.38 -14.20
N ALA A 357 18.90 -5.20 -14.47
CA ALA A 357 20.05 -5.01 -15.35
C ALA A 357 21.30 -5.71 -14.76
N TRP A 358 22.24 -6.12 -15.61
CA TRP A 358 23.56 -6.54 -15.13
C TRP A 358 24.42 -5.31 -14.81
N GLY A 359 25.36 -5.45 -13.87
CA GLY A 359 25.99 -4.29 -13.19
C GLY A 359 26.62 -3.28 -14.13
N ASN A 360 27.41 -3.74 -15.10
CA ASN A 360 28.12 -2.85 -16.02
C ASN A 360 27.33 -2.50 -17.30
N LEU A 361 26.01 -2.66 -17.33
CA LEU A 361 25.18 -2.29 -18.49
C LEU A 361 25.37 -0.82 -18.88
N TYR A 362 25.48 0.08 -17.90
CA TYR A 362 25.55 1.54 -18.13
C TYR A 362 26.98 2.07 -18.32
N ASP A 363 27.99 1.24 -18.05
CA ASP A 363 29.40 1.57 -18.18
C ASP A 363 29.74 1.91 -19.63
N GLY A 364 30.58 2.91 -19.86
CA GLY A 364 30.92 3.40 -21.20
C GLY A 364 29.77 4.12 -21.92
N LEU A 365 28.56 4.15 -21.36
CA LEU A 365 27.38 4.82 -21.92
C LEU A 365 27.09 6.11 -21.14
N TYR A 366 26.06 6.16 -20.31
CA TYR A 366 25.65 7.37 -19.58
C TYR A 366 25.94 7.36 -18.06
N LYS A 367 26.53 6.30 -17.50
CA LYS A 367 26.92 6.27 -16.08
C LYS A 367 27.80 7.48 -15.75
N GLN A 368 27.43 8.23 -14.72
CA GLN A 368 28.18 9.41 -14.27
C GLN A 368 29.26 9.06 -13.25
N THR A 369 30.41 9.74 -13.37
CA THR A 369 31.46 9.79 -12.34
C THR A 369 31.19 11.00 -11.43
N ASP A 370 30.46 10.75 -10.35
CA ASP A 370 30.12 11.75 -9.34
C ASP A 370 30.48 11.22 -7.94
N PRO A 371 30.88 12.07 -6.97
CA PRO A 371 31.15 11.60 -5.60
C PRO A 371 30.01 10.85 -4.93
N LEU A 372 28.77 11.06 -5.37
CA LEU A 372 27.64 10.25 -4.92
C LEU A 372 27.71 8.80 -5.41
N ASN A 373 28.22 8.55 -6.62
CA ASN A 373 28.43 7.18 -7.10
C ASN A 373 29.72 6.61 -6.50
N ARG A 374 29.59 5.65 -5.59
CA ARG A 374 30.69 5.00 -4.87
C ARG A 374 31.32 3.89 -5.72
N GLY A 375 32.47 3.37 -5.29
CA GLY A 375 33.04 2.13 -5.83
C GLY A 375 33.03 2.06 -7.36
N ASN A 376 32.29 1.08 -7.90
CA ASN A 376 32.15 0.92 -9.35
C ASN A 376 30.95 1.68 -9.95
N GLY A 377 30.13 2.34 -9.13
CA GLY A 377 28.95 3.10 -9.54
C GLY A 377 27.80 2.24 -10.08
N GLN A 378 27.74 0.96 -9.71
CA GLN A 378 26.73 -0.01 -10.16
C GLN A 378 25.82 -0.40 -8.99
N TRP A 379 24.53 -0.57 -9.25
CA TRP A 379 23.54 -0.99 -8.24
C TRP A 379 23.66 -0.19 -6.93
N MET A 380 24.05 -0.82 -5.81
CA MET A 380 24.17 -0.18 -4.50
C MET A 380 25.17 0.97 -4.45
N ASP A 381 26.14 0.96 -5.36
CA ASP A 381 27.14 2.00 -5.51
C ASP A 381 26.66 3.15 -6.41
N ASN A 382 25.50 3.03 -7.06
CA ASN A 382 24.87 4.11 -7.82
C ASN A 382 23.91 4.92 -6.93
N LEU A 383 24.39 5.97 -6.26
CA LEU A 383 23.57 6.84 -5.38
C LEU A 383 23.16 8.16 -6.06
N CYS A 384 23.35 8.29 -7.37
CA CYS A 384 23.00 9.48 -8.12
C CYS A 384 22.25 9.12 -9.40
N TYR A 385 21.13 9.79 -9.64
CA TYR A 385 20.34 9.64 -10.86
C TYR A 385 20.86 10.48 -12.04
N PHE A 386 21.84 11.38 -11.83
CA PHE A 386 22.42 12.12 -12.95
C PHE A 386 23.13 11.19 -13.93
N LYS A 387 22.89 11.45 -15.21
CA LYS A 387 23.57 10.83 -16.34
C LYS A 387 24.58 11.81 -16.93
N LYS A 388 25.73 11.32 -17.40
CA LYS A 388 26.77 12.18 -18.02
C LYS A 388 26.44 12.61 -19.45
N THR A 389 25.49 11.95 -20.11
CA THR A 389 25.04 12.25 -21.47
C THR A 389 23.65 11.67 -21.70
N GLY A 390 22.84 12.32 -22.55
CA GLY A 390 21.53 11.82 -22.99
C GLY A 390 21.59 11.05 -24.31
N ARG A 391 22.78 10.90 -24.93
CA ARG A 391 22.99 10.29 -26.26
C ARG A 391 22.26 8.96 -26.46
N TYR A 392 22.24 8.10 -25.45
CA TYR A 392 21.72 6.74 -25.55
C TYR A 392 20.25 6.60 -25.11
N GLY A 393 19.66 7.68 -24.58
CA GLY A 393 18.39 7.64 -23.85
C GLY A 393 18.44 6.69 -22.63
N THR A 394 17.28 6.44 -22.02
CA THR A 394 17.14 5.36 -21.04
C THR A 394 17.20 4.00 -21.76
N ILE A 395 17.85 3.00 -21.14
CA ILE A 395 18.00 1.67 -21.74
C ILE A 395 16.91 0.78 -21.16
N PRO A 396 15.93 0.30 -21.94
CA PRO A 396 14.83 -0.46 -21.39
C PRO A 396 15.26 -1.90 -21.10
N VAL A 397 15.00 -2.37 -19.88
CA VAL A 397 15.16 -3.78 -19.49
C VAL A 397 13.78 -4.40 -19.41
N CYS A 398 13.36 -4.98 -20.53
CA CYS A 398 12.02 -5.48 -20.77
C CYS A 398 11.89 -6.95 -20.37
N LEU A 399 10.70 -7.33 -19.92
CA LEU A 399 10.31 -8.74 -19.82
C LEU A 399 10.11 -9.33 -21.22
N GLU A 400 9.41 -8.60 -22.08
CA GLU A 400 9.12 -8.92 -23.48
C GLU A 400 8.82 -7.65 -24.29
N LEU A 401 8.49 -7.78 -25.57
CA LEU A 401 7.93 -6.72 -26.42
C LEU A 401 6.53 -7.17 -26.85
N ALA A 402 5.50 -6.68 -26.16
CA ALA A 402 4.14 -7.23 -26.19
C ALA A 402 3.38 -6.88 -27.47
N ASP A 403 3.60 -5.69 -28.03
CA ASP A 403 2.91 -5.20 -29.23
C ASP A 403 3.82 -4.94 -30.43
N ASP A 404 3.21 -4.69 -31.59
CA ASP A 404 3.94 -4.53 -32.86
C ASP A 404 4.78 -3.26 -32.89
N LEU A 405 4.36 -2.21 -32.18
CA LEU A 405 5.15 -1.00 -32.03
C LEU A 405 6.43 -1.31 -31.24
N ALA A 406 6.35 -1.96 -30.08
CA ALA A 406 7.52 -2.36 -29.29
C ALA A 406 8.46 -3.27 -30.09
N LYS A 407 7.92 -4.23 -30.86
CA LYS A 407 8.71 -5.13 -31.71
C LYS A 407 9.45 -4.43 -32.86
N SER A 408 9.08 -3.19 -33.19
CA SER A 408 9.77 -2.39 -34.21
C SER A 408 11.13 -1.85 -33.77
N ILE A 409 11.49 -1.97 -32.48
CA ILE A 409 12.81 -1.60 -31.97
C ILE A 409 13.89 -2.42 -32.72
N PRO A 410 14.84 -1.76 -33.41
CA PRO A 410 15.73 -2.43 -34.37
C PRO A 410 16.65 -3.51 -33.76
N VAL A 411 17.21 -3.25 -32.58
CA VAL A 411 18.16 -4.16 -31.93
C VAL A 411 17.55 -4.69 -30.64
N GLN A 412 17.29 -5.99 -30.62
CA GLN A 412 16.73 -6.69 -29.47
C GLN A 412 17.79 -7.66 -28.93
N VAL A 413 18.25 -7.41 -27.70
CA VAL A 413 19.33 -8.20 -27.09
C VAL A 413 18.77 -9.01 -25.94
N LYS A 414 18.78 -10.33 -26.09
CA LYS A 414 18.51 -11.24 -24.98
C LYS A 414 19.61 -11.15 -23.94
N LYS A 415 19.23 -11.01 -22.67
CA LYS A 415 20.16 -10.92 -21.54
C LYS A 415 21.03 -12.18 -21.44
N SER A 416 20.51 -13.35 -21.80
CA SER A 416 21.25 -14.61 -21.87
C SER A 416 22.38 -14.60 -22.92
N GLU A 417 22.25 -13.80 -23.98
CA GLU A 417 23.18 -13.74 -25.10
C GLU A 417 24.20 -12.59 -24.98
N ARG A 418 24.06 -11.73 -23.96
CA ARG A 418 24.85 -10.50 -23.79
C ARG A 418 26.35 -10.73 -23.85
N SER A 419 26.86 -11.78 -23.20
CA SER A 419 28.31 -12.07 -23.11
C SER A 419 28.87 -12.56 -24.45
N LYS A 420 28.02 -13.17 -25.29
CA LYS A 420 28.39 -13.59 -26.64
C LYS A 420 28.37 -12.41 -27.61
N ARG A 421 27.38 -11.53 -27.51
CA ARG A 421 27.27 -10.31 -28.34
C ARG A 421 28.36 -9.31 -27.99
N TRP A 422 28.57 -9.10 -26.69
CA TRP A 422 29.51 -8.14 -26.13
C TRP A 422 30.50 -8.80 -25.19
N PRO A 423 31.54 -9.47 -25.73
CA PRO A 423 32.57 -10.09 -24.90
C PRO A 423 33.41 -9.07 -24.11
N THR A 424 33.38 -7.79 -24.51
CA THR A 424 34.07 -6.69 -23.83
C THR A 424 33.19 -5.45 -23.75
N LEU A 425 33.49 -4.58 -22.77
CA LEU A 425 32.83 -3.29 -22.62
C LEU A 425 32.95 -2.44 -23.89
N ALA A 426 34.13 -2.42 -24.50
CA ALA A 426 34.39 -1.64 -25.73
C ALA A 426 33.52 -2.09 -26.91
N LYS A 427 33.23 -3.40 -27.04
CA LYS A 427 32.34 -3.90 -28.09
C LYS A 427 30.89 -3.48 -27.86
N LYS A 428 30.42 -3.50 -26.61
CA LYS A 428 29.10 -2.96 -26.25
C LYS A 428 29.02 -1.48 -26.59
N THR A 429 29.97 -0.68 -26.12
CA THR A 429 30.00 0.77 -26.36
C THR A 429 30.06 1.09 -27.85
N ALA A 430 30.90 0.40 -28.63
CA ALA A 430 30.98 0.61 -30.07
C ALA A 430 29.66 0.34 -30.80
N GLU A 431 28.92 -0.71 -30.42
CA GLU A 431 27.60 -0.98 -31.01
C GLU A 431 26.57 0.07 -30.61
N TYR A 432 26.53 0.49 -29.34
CA TYR A 432 25.68 1.61 -28.92
C TYR A 432 26.04 2.91 -29.65
N ASP A 433 27.32 3.21 -29.84
CA ASP A 433 27.78 4.40 -30.54
C ASP A 433 27.40 4.38 -32.03
N GLU A 434 27.37 3.20 -32.66
CA GLU A 434 26.87 3.00 -34.02
C GLU A 434 25.36 3.24 -34.13
N GLN A 435 24.58 2.76 -33.16
CA GLN A 435 23.12 2.92 -33.15
C GLN A 435 22.67 4.33 -32.75
N TYR A 436 23.44 5.01 -31.90
CA TYR A 436 23.15 6.34 -31.38
C TYR A 436 24.27 7.30 -31.78
N PRO A 437 24.12 8.06 -32.88
CA PRO A 437 25.10 9.07 -33.28
C PRO A 437 25.33 10.13 -32.19
N GLU A 438 26.51 10.75 -32.19
CA GLU A 438 26.84 11.81 -31.23
C GLU A 438 25.96 13.05 -31.48
N ILE A 439 25.32 13.56 -30.41
CA ILE A 439 24.39 14.70 -30.45
C ILE A 439 25.10 16.01 -30.08
N SER A 440 26.11 15.92 -29.22
CA SER A 440 26.86 17.07 -28.70
C SER A 440 28.24 16.62 -28.21
N THR A 441 29.21 17.52 -28.27
CA THR A 441 30.51 17.34 -27.61
C THR A 441 30.54 18.11 -26.28
N GLY A 442 31.37 17.68 -25.33
CA GLY A 442 31.48 18.29 -23.99
C GLY A 442 31.01 17.37 -22.88
N ASP A 443 30.79 17.92 -21.69
CA ASP A 443 30.39 17.19 -20.48
C ASP A 443 29.04 17.60 -19.89
N LEU A 444 28.31 18.52 -20.53
CA LEU A 444 26.91 18.82 -20.22
C LEU A 444 26.01 17.66 -20.67
N PHE A 445 25.00 17.33 -19.86
CA PHE A 445 23.97 16.40 -20.32
C PHE A 445 23.15 17.06 -21.43
N VAL A 446 23.02 16.38 -22.56
CA VAL A 446 22.18 16.80 -23.69
C VAL A 446 21.43 15.57 -24.20
N ALA A 447 20.10 15.66 -24.24
CA ALA A 447 19.20 14.71 -24.90
C ALA A 447 18.36 15.46 -25.93
N ARG A 448 18.16 14.89 -27.13
CA ARG A 448 17.40 15.51 -28.23
C ARG A 448 16.19 14.64 -28.58
N MET A 449 15.01 15.25 -28.68
CA MET A 449 13.81 14.65 -29.26
C MET A 449 13.24 15.63 -30.29
N GLY A 450 13.42 15.32 -31.58
CA GLY A 450 13.08 16.27 -32.65
C GLY A 450 13.81 17.60 -32.49
N ASN A 451 13.06 18.70 -32.44
CA ASN A 451 13.60 20.05 -32.24
C ASN A 451 13.75 20.45 -30.76
N GLN A 452 13.41 19.56 -29.83
CA GLN A 452 13.50 19.76 -28.39
C GLN A 452 14.81 19.19 -27.84
N LEU A 453 15.47 19.93 -26.95
CA LEU A 453 16.63 19.49 -26.19
C LEU A 453 16.35 19.62 -24.69
N VAL A 454 16.66 18.56 -23.94
CA VAL A 454 16.75 18.60 -22.48
C VAL A 454 18.22 18.63 -22.10
N THR A 455 18.58 19.61 -21.27
CA THR A 455 19.97 19.88 -20.87
C THR A 455 20.08 20.12 -19.37
N TYR A 456 21.15 19.63 -18.73
CA TYR A 456 21.42 19.97 -17.32
C TYR A 456 22.89 19.73 -16.96
N THR A 457 23.37 20.41 -15.92
CA THR A 457 24.68 20.16 -15.32
C THR A 457 24.69 18.81 -14.62
N PRO A 458 25.43 17.79 -15.09
CA PRO A 458 25.27 16.42 -14.63
C PRO A 458 26.11 16.10 -13.39
N TYR A 459 26.28 17.08 -12.50
CA TYR A 459 27.15 16.98 -11.34
C TYR A 459 26.38 17.36 -10.08
N SER A 460 26.58 16.57 -9.02
CA SER A 460 26.16 16.99 -7.70
C SER A 460 26.97 18.22 -7.25
N TYR A 461 26.44 18.98 -6.30
CA TYR A 461 27.17 20.12 -5.75
C TYR A 461 28.43 19.73 -4.95
N LEU A 462 28.65 18.43 -4.75
CA LEU A 462 29.81 17.84 -4.09
C LEU A 462 30.95 17.53 -5.07
N ASN A 463 30.65 17.48 -6.36
CA ASN A 463 31.62 17.24 -7.40
C ASN A 463 32.64 18.39 -7.46
N SER A 464 33.89 18.06 -7.78
CA SER A 464 34.94 19.07 -7.99
C SER A 464 34.67 19.90 -9.25
N LYS A 465 34.00 19.32 -10.25
CA LYS A 465 33.41 20.04 -11.38
C LYS A 465 32.03 20.55 -11.00
N THR A 466 31.82 21.85 -11.14
CA THR A 466 30.50 22.49 -10.86
C THR A 466 29.94 23.25 -12.06
N THR A 467 30.65 23.21 -13.18
CA THR A 467 30.23 23.71 -14.50
C THR A 467 30.28 22.56 -15.47
N ALA A 468 29.42 22.60 -16.49
CA ALA A 468 29.45 21.68 -17.61
C ALA A 468 29.15 22.42 -18.91
N GLU A 469 29.79 21.99 -19.99
CA GLU A 469 29.62 22.63 -21.31
C GLU A 469 29.24 21.64 -22.40
N ALA A 470 28.52 22.13 -23.40
CA ALA A 470 28.27 21.39 -24.63
C ALA A 470 28.38 22.29 -25.86
N THR A 471 28.86 21.71 -26.96
CA THR A 471 28.66 22.24 -28.32
C THR A 471 27.69 21.34 -29.06
N ILE A 472 26.56 21.90 -29.50
CA ILE A 472 25.44 21.19 -30.10
C ILE A 472 25.30 21.69 -31.55
N PRO A 473 25.56 20.85 -32.57
CA PRO A 473 25.26 21.20 -33.95
C PRO A 473 23.76 21.48 -34.13
N LEU A 474 23.44 22.57 -34.82
CA LEU A 474 22.07 22.96 -35.10
C LEU A 474 21.54 22.17 -36.30
N GLN A 475 20.28 21.72 -36.22
CA GLN A 475 19.62 20.89 -37.22
C GLN A 475 18.43 21.59 -37.91
N TYR A 476 17.80 22.53 -37.21
CA TYR A 476 16.59 23.26 -37.60
C TYR A 476 16.87 24.73 -37.87
N ASN A 477 17.86 25.33 -37.19
CA ASN A 477 18.37 26.66 -37.47
C ASN A 477 19.55 26.59 -38.45
N THR A 478 19.79 27.68 -39.17
CA THR A 478 20.87 27.79 -40.17
C THR A 478 22.21 28.27 -39.59
N CYS A 479 22.24 28.67 -38.32
CA CYS A 479 23.49 28.87 -37.57
C CYS A 479 24.25 27.54 -37.43
N GLU A 480 25.54 27.60 -37.08
CA GLU A 480 26.39 26.41 -37.04
C GLU A 480 26.12 25.55 -35.80
N ALA A 481 26.24 26.15 -34.62
CA ALA A 481 26.13 25.43 -33.36
C ALA A 481 25.59 26.32 -32.24
N LEU A 482 24.96 25.66 -31.27
CA LEU A 482 24.63 26.20 -29.97
C LEU A 482 25.64 25.69 -28.95
N LYS A 483 26.37 26.59 -28.31
CA LYS A 483 27.26 26.27 -27.19
C LYS A 483 26.61 26.70 -25.89
N LEU A 484 26.55 25.78 -24.93
CA LEU A 484 25.99 26.00 -23.61
C LEU A 484 27.11 25.83 -22.59
N ASN A 485 27.18 26.72 -21.61
CA ASN A 485 28.00 26.54 -20.42
C ASN A 485 27.12 26.80 -19.21
N TYR A 486 26.73 25.71 -18.53
CA TYR A 486 25.88 25.76 -17.37
C TYR A 486 26.71 25.60 -16.10
N ASN A 487 26.35 26.37 -15.09
CA ASN A 487 26.91 26.26 -13.76
C ASN A 487 26.12 25.28 -12.88
N LYS A 488 26.48 25.27 -11.60
CA LYS A 488 25.99 24.34 -10.58
C LYS A 488 24.47 24.21 -10.59
N LEU A 489 24.00 23.01 -10.94
CA LEU A 489 22.60 22.58 -10.89
C LEU A 489 21.65 23.44 -11.75
N SER A 490 22.14 23.96 -12.87
CA SER A 490 21.30 24.58 -13.90
C SER A 490 20.73 23.52 -14.85
N SER A 491 19.48 23.70 -15.24
CA SER A 491 18.76 22.87 -16.21
C SER A 491 18.11 23.74 -17.27
N GLY A 492 17.95 23.21 -18.48
CA GLY A 492 17.39 23.93 -19.61
C GLY A 492 16.61 23.04 -20.56
N LEU A 493 15.45 23.54 -20.98
CA LEU A 493 14.66 23.03 -22.09
C LEU A 493 14.84 23.98 -23.28
N ILE A 494 15.26 23.47 -24.42
CA ILE A 494 15.60 24.32 -25.59
C ILE A 494 14.82 23.82 -26.79
N ARG A 495 14.27 24.74 -27.58
CA ARG A 495 13.61 24.44 -28.85
C ARG A 495 14.27 25.20 -29.99
N GLU A 496 14.53 24.45 -31.05
CA GLU A 496 15.22 24.95 -32.23
C GLU A 496 14.22 25.21 -33.36
N TYR A 497 14.31 26.39 -33.98
CA TYR A 497 13.48 26.75 -35.13
C TYR A 497 14.32 27.34 -36.26
N ALA A 498 13.63 27.52 -37.38
CA ALA A 498 14.14 28.08 -38.62
C ALA A 498 14.87 29.43 -38.44
N ASP A 499 14.32 30.31 -37.61
CA ASP A 499 14.64 31.73 -37.49
C ASP A 499 14.98 32.15 -36.05
N HIS A 500 14.79 31.27 -35.08
CA HIS A 500 15.09 31.53 -33.67
C HIS A 500 15.38 30.25 -32.87
N ILE A 501 15.85 30.44 -31.64
CA ILE A 501 16.05 29.40 -30.63
C ILE A 501 15.37 29.89 -29.34
N ASP A 502 14.50 29.05 -28.78
CA ASP A 502 13.86 29.28 -27.49
C ASP A 502 14.53 28.46 -26.39
N LEU A 503 14.69 29.03 -25.21
CA LEU A 503 15.21 28.37 -24.02
C LEU A 503 14.35 28.69 -22.82
N TYR A 504 13.97 27.66 -22.06
CA TYR A 504 13.51 27.77 -20.68
C TYR A 504 14.61 27.26 -19.76
N LEU A 505 15.23 28.14 -18.97
CA LEU A 505 16.30 27.79 -18.03
C LEU A 505 15.82 27.91 -16.58
N ASN A 506 16.19 26.97 -15.73
CA ASN A 506 15.86 27.02 -14.32
C ASN A 506 16.99 26.44 -13.45
N ASN A 507 17.36 27.20 -12.42
CA ASN A 507 18.36 26.86 -11.40
C ASN A 507 17.88 27.28 -10.00
N PHE A 508 16.56 27.38 -9.79
CA PHE A 508 16.00 27.87 -8.53
C PHE A 508 16.46 27.01 -7.35
N ARG A 509 16.93 27.68 -6.30
CA ARG A 509 17.38 27.05 -5.07
C ARG A 509 16.86 27.80 -3.86
N THR A 510 16.47 27.04 -2.84
CA THR A 510 16.00 27.56 -1.55
C THR A 510 17.13 27.76 -0.54
N ASP A 511 18.24 27.05 -0.70
CA ASP A 511 19.38 27.05 0.22
C ASP A 511 20.40 28.18 -0.05
N THR A 512 20.21 28.96 -1.13
CA THR A 512 21.08 30.09 -1.46
C THR A 512 20.33 31.22 -2.16
N THR A 513 20.82 32.45 -1.98
CA THR A 513 20.34 33.63 -2.72
C THR A 513 21.28 34.05 -3.85
N THR A 514 22.47 33.44 -3.95
CA THR A 514 23.49 33.77 -4.94
C THR A 514 22.98 33.48 -6.36
N LEU A 515 23.19 34.43 -7.28
CA LEU A 515 22.90 34.21 -8.70
C LEU A 515 23.94 33.31 -9.33
N VAL A 516 23.49 32.40 -10.17
CA VAL A 516 24.32 31.50 -10.96
C VAL A 516 24.43 32.06 -12.38
N LYS A 517 25.61 31.93 -13.00
CA LYS A 517 25.87 32.40 -14.36
C LYS A 517 25.87 31.25 -15.35
N ASP A 518 24.92 31.27 -16.26
CA ASP A 518 24.84 30.36 -17.39
C ASP A 518 25.11 31.15 -18.69
N TYR A 519 25.74 30.52 -19.66
CA TYR A 519 26.10 31.14 -20.93
C TYR A 519 25.47 30.38 -22.09
N VAL A 520 24.84 31.13 -23.00
CA VAL A 520 24.22 30.64 -24.23
C VAL A 520 24.92 31.31 -25.39
N THR A 521 25.58 30.52 -26.24
CA THR A 521 26.39 31.03 -27.35
C THR A 521 25.92 30.45 -28.68
N VAL A 522 25.67 31.29 -29.67
CA VAL A 522 25.31 30.89 -31.05
C VAL A 522 26.48 31.24 -31.96
N THR A 523 26.99 30.26 -32.71
CA THR A 523 28.09 30.45 -33.68
C THR A 523 27.58 30.34 -35.12
N GLY A 524 28.28 31.01 -36.05
CA GLY A 524 27.97 30.92 -37.48
C GLY A 524 26.74 31.74 -37.90
N ALA A 525 26.38 32.77 -37.13
CA ALA A 525 25.30 33.68 -37.49
C ALA A 525 25.73 34.64 -38.61
N THR A 526 24.82 35.01 -39.49
CA THR A 526 25.09 35.94 -40.61
C THR A 526 25.11 37.41 -40.19
N ALA A 527 24.39 37.73 -39.12
CA ALA A 527 24.25 39.05 -38.52
C ALA A 527 24.10 38.91 -37.00
N GLU A 528 24.30 40.01 -36.28
CA GLU A 528 24.13 40.08 -34.82
C GLU A 528 22.72 39.60 -34.41
N PRO A 529 22.61 38.48 -33.65
CA PRO A 529 21.32 38.01 -33.15
C PRO A 529 20.67 38.99 -32.19
N THR A 530 19.34 39.04 -32.21
CA THR A 530 18.57 39.76 -31.18
C THR A 530 18.04 38.77 -30.15
N TYR A 531 17.78 39.23 -28.93
CA TYR A 531 17.28 38.37 -27.87
C TYR A 531 16.23 39.05 -27.01
N THR A 532 15.37 38.23 -26.39
CA THR A 532 14.48 38.64 -25.31
C THR A 532 14.68 37.73 -24.10
N VAL A 533 14.50 38.29 -22.90
CA VAL A 533 14.57 37.55 -21.63
C VAL A 533 13.33 37.88 -20.80
N THR A 534 12.48 36.88 -20.61
CA THR A 534 11.26 37.00 -19.82
C THR A 534 11.46 36.34 -18.46
N LYS A 535 11.48 37.17 -17.42
CA LYS A 535 11.58 36.72 -16.03
C LYS A 535 10.24 36.18 -15.57
N ARG A 536 10.23 34.96 -15.04
CA ARG A 536 9.01 34.37 -14.47
C ARG A 536 8.87 34.75 -12.99
N ALA A 537 7.71 34.50 -12.39
CA ALA A 537 7.30 35.11 -11.12
C ALA A 537 8.34 34.88 -9.99
N GLY A 538 8.88 35.97 -9.44
CA GLY A 538 9.86 35.92 -8.34
C GLY A 538 11.27 35.46 -8.73
N THR A 539 11.60 35.43 -10.03
CA THR A 539 12.96 35.19 -10.56
C THR A 539 13.78 36.47 -10.60
N THR A 540 15.04 36.37 -10.20
CA THR A 540 16.06 37.39 -10.51
C THR A 540 16.88 36.91 -11.70
N CYS A 541 17.00 37.73 -12.75
CA CYS A 541 17.87 37.47 -13.89
C CYS A 541 18.47 38.79 -14.40
N ILE A 542 19.77 38.79 -14.70
CA ILE A 542 20.51 39.90 -15.27
C ILE A 542 21.20 39.39 -16.55
N PRO A 543 20.66 39.70 -17.74
CA PRO A 543 21.30 39.34 -19.00
C PRO A 543 22.43 40.28 -19.36
N LYS A 544 23.48 39.74 -19.98
CA LYS A 544 24.57 40.50 -20.59
C LYS A 544 24.96 39.84 -21.91
N MET A 545 24.84 40.59 -22.99
CA MET A 545 25.13 40.12 -24.34
C MET A 545 26.50 40.62 -24.83
N THR A 546 27.20 39.79 -25.59
CA THR A 546 28.38 40.15 -26.38
C THR A 546 28.26 39.58 -27.79
N TRP A 547 28.63 40.37 -28.79
CA TRP A 547 28.71 39.98 -30.20
C TRP A 547 30.14 40.17 -30.71
N ASP A 548 30.70 39.12 -31.30
CA ASP A 548 31.98 39.14 -32.00
C ASP A 548 31.72 39.08 -33.51
N GLU A 549 31.96 40.19 -34.19
CA GLU A 549 31.73 40.36 -35.62
C GLU A 549 32.74 39.56 -36.48
N GLU A 550 33.96 39.32 -35.97
CA GLU A 550 35.00 38.59 -36.70
C GLU A 550 34.72 37.09 -36.70
N THR A 551 34.35 36.54 -35.54
CA THR A 551 34.04 35.12 -35.40
C THR A 551 32.56 34.80 -35.60
N LYS A 552 31.73 35.82 -35.84
CA LYS A 552 30.27 35.69 -35.99
C LYS A 552 29.62 34.94 -34.84
N THR A 553 30.06 35.27 -33.62
CA THR A 553 29.69 34.58 -32.38
C THR A 553 28.90 35.50 -31.47
N PHE A 554 27.70 35.08 -31.12
CA PHE A 554 26.84 35.73 -30.13
C PHE A 554 26.92 34.96 -28.81
N THR A 555 27.13 35.66 -27.69
CA THR A 555 27.08 35.07 -26.35
C THR A 555 26.16 35.88 -25.44
N LEU A 556 25.24 35.20 -24.78
CA LEU A 556 24.37 35.73 -23.74
C LEU A 556 24.74 35.11 -22.39
N GLU A 557 25.29 35.92 -21.49
CA GLU A 557 25.46 35.59 -20.07
C GLU A 557 24.15 35.87 -19.33
N LEU A 558 23.65 34.89 -18.59
CA LEU A 558 22.46 35.00 -17.76
C LEU A 558 22.87 34.79 -16.30
N SER A 559 22.94 35.87 -15.52
CA SER A 559 23.10 35.76 -14.07
C SER A 559 21.72 35.66 -13.42
N HIS A 560 21.28 34.45 -13.07
CA HIS A 560 19.91 34.21 -12.62
C HIS A 560 19.78 33.26 -11.41
N ARG A 561 18.61 33.34 -10.78
CA ARG A 561 18.11 32.40 -9.76
C ARG A 561 16.64 32.16 -10.00
N GLY A 562 16.34 31.05 -10.66
CA GLY A 562 14.99 30.60 -10.98
C GLY A 562 14.62 30.69 -12.46
N PRO A 563 13.35 30.39 -12.78
CA PRO A 563 12.90 30.16 -14.14
C PRO A 563 12.96 31.42 -15.01
N VAL A 564 13.54 31.28 -16.20
CA VAL A 564 13.66 32.33 -17.21
C VAL A 564 13.42 31.77 -18.60
N ASP A 565 12.60 32.48 -19.38
CA ASP A 565 12.43 32.22 -20.81
C ASP A 565 13.36 33.15 -21.60
N VAL A 566 14.02 32.60 -22.62
CA VAL A 566 14.95 33.30 -23.50
C VAL A 566 14.57 32.95 -24.94
N ASN A 567 14.42 33.96 -25.79
CA ASN A 567 14.27 33.77 -27.23
C ASN A 567 15.44 34.49 -27.92
N ILE A 568 16.13 33.80 -28.82
CA ILE A 568 17.25 34.31 -29.60
C ILE A 568 16.88 34.21 -31.08
N VAL A 569 16.66 35.34 -31.74
CA VAL A 569 16.39 35.41 -33.18
C VAL A 569 17.71 35.41 -33.93
N CYS A 570 17.96 34.37 -34.73
CA CYS A 570 19.23 34.15 -35.40
C CYS A 570 19.06 33.34 -36.69
N ALA A 571 19.96 33.61 -37.66
CA ALA A 571 20.07 32.86 -38.89
C ALA A 571 21.55 32.82 -39.33
N GLY A 572 21.97 31.69 -39.88
CA GLY A 572 23.32 31.45 -40.39
C GLY A 572 23.33 31.05 -41.86
N HIS A 573 24.44 30.45 -42.31
CA HIS A 573 24.70 30.11 -43.70
C HIS A 573 24.46 28.62 -44.04
N ASN A 574 24.22 27.76 -43.04
CA ASN A 574 24.06 26.32 -43.28
C ASN A 574 22.68 25.99 -43.85
N GLU A 575 22.58 24.88 -44.56
CA GLU A 575 21.29 24.30 -44.93
C GLU A 575 20.64 23.62 -43.72
N ARG A 576 19.32 23.80 -43.56
CA ARG A 576 18.56 23.09 -42.54
C ARG A 576 18.44 21.63 -42.92
N THR A 577 18.57 20.74 -41.93
CA THR A 577 18.33 19.30 -42.14
C THR A 577 16.90 18.89 -41.79
N GLN A 578 16.20 19.71 -41.00
CA GLN A 578 14.83 19.46 -40.53
C GLN A 578 14.02 20.75 -40.40
N THR A 579 12.70 20.63 -40.23
CA THR A 579 11.77 21.74 -40.01
C THR A 579 10.93 21.51 -38.76
N ALA A 580 10.68 22.56 -37.99
CA ALA A 580 9.89 22.52 -36.77
C ALA A 580 8.60 23.33 -36.90
N THR A 581 7.56 22.88 -36.23
CA THR A 581 6.33 23.65 -36.01
C THR A 581 6.37 24.33 -34.65
N ALA A 582 5.69 25.47 -34.54
CA ALA A 582 5.48 26.13 -33.26
C ALA A 582 4.72 25.21 -32.28
N PRO A 583 4.98 25.31 -30.97
CA PRO A 583 4.27 24.55 -29.96
C PRO A 583 2.81 25.00 -29.94
N THR A 584 1.92 24.05 -29.63
CA THR A 584 0.49 24.32 -29.46
C THR A 584 0.14 24.03 -28.00
N ALA A 585 -0.65 24.92 -27.40
CA ALA A 585 -1.15 24.70 -26.05
C ALA A 585 -2.05 23.46 -26.03
N LEU A 586 -1.98 22.71 -24.93
CA LEU A 586 -2.80 21.51 -24.75
C LEU A 586 -4.26 21.88 -24.47
N ASP A 587 -5.15 21.04 -24.98
CA ASP A 587 -6.56 21.12 -24.63
C ASP A 587 -6.79 20.69 -23.18
N ILE A 588 -7.83 21.25 -22.57
CA ILE A 588 -8.25 20.86 -21.23
C ILE A 588 -8.73 19.39 -21.28
N PRO A 589 -8.17 18.48 -20.44
CA PRO A 589 -8.59 17.09 -20.44
C PRO A 589 -10.01 16.95 -19.91
N GLN A 590 -10.61 15.78 -20.12
CA GLN A 590 -11.92 15.45 -19.59
C GLN A 590 -12.00 15.75 -18.08
N GLN A 591 -12.94 16.62 -17.70
CA GLN A 591 -13.20 16.97 -16.31
C GLN A 591 -14.28 16.06 -15.71
N PRO A 592 -14.32 15.90 -14.38
CA PRO A 592 -15.36 15.12 -13.73
C PRO A 592 -16.75 15.71 -14.00
N ALA A 593 -17.77 14.85 -14.00
CA ALA A 593 -19.15 15.30 -14.01
C ALA A 593 -19.48 16.06 -12.71
N GLU A 594 -20.50 16.92 -12.76
CA GLU A 594 -20.99 17.62 -11.57
C GLU A 594 -21.47 16.65 -10.50
N TYR A 595 -21.24 17.01 -9.24
CA TYR A 595 -21.59 16.20 -8.09
C TYR A 595 -22.65 16.88 -7.23
N HIS A 596 -23.71 16.13 -6.91
CA HIS A 596 -24.84 16.57 -6.09
C HIS A 596 -25.12 15.60 -4.94
N GLY A 597 -24.09 14.99 -4.34
CA GLY A 597 -24.22 14.11 -3.18
C GLY A 597 -23.76 14.76 -1.87
N PRO A 598 -23.61 13.97 -0.80
CA PRO A 598 -23.15 14.45 0.51
C PRO A 598 -21.75 15.09 0.46
N ILE A 599 -21.56 16.15 1.23
CA ILE A 599 -20.27 16.79 1.49
C ILE A 599 -19.91 16.56 2.95
N ILE A 600 -18.76 15.97 3.22
CA ILE A 600 -18.32 15.57 4.57
C ILE A 600 -17.08 16.39 4.92
N ILE A 601 -17.17 17.16 6.00
CA ILE A 601 -16.10 18.03 6.47
C ILE A 601 -15.63 17.55 7.84
N GLU A 602 -14.32 17.38 7.97
CA GLU A 602 -13.68 17.03 9.24
C GLU A 602 -13.75 18.21 10.22
N ALA A 603 -14.08 17.95 11.47
CA ALA A 603 -14.28 18.99 12.47
C ALA A 603 -12.98 19.74 12.78
N GLU A 604 -11.82 19.05 12.78
CA GLU A 604 -10.51 19.65 13.02
C GLU A 604 -10.08 20.67 11.95
N ASP A 605 -10.72 20.64 10.77
CA ASP A 605 -10.47 21.60 9.67
C ASP A 605 -11.43 22.81 9.72
N MET A 606 -12.40 22.81 10.63
CA MET A 606 -13.29 23.94 10.84
C MET A 606 -12.60 25.07 11.61
N ASP A 607 -13.03 26.30 11.35
CA ASP A 607 -12.70 27.42 12.22
C ASP A 607 -13.30 27.18 13.61
N TYR A 608 -12.60 27.57 14.68
CA TYR A 608 -13.04 27.25 16.04
C TYR A 608 -12.88 28.43 17.01
N LYS A 609 -13.70 28.46 18.05
CA LYS A 609 -13.54 29.36 19.20
C LYS A 609 -13.91 28.65 20.51
N SER A 610 -13.18 28.94 21.58
CA SER A 610 -13.46 28.45 22.95
C SER A 610 -13.74 26.94 23.06
N VAL A 611 -13.08 26.12 22.24
CA VAL A 611 -13.16 24.65 22.29
C VAL A 611 -12.22 24.11 23.39
N GLY A 612 -12.47 22.88 23.84
CA GLY A 612 -11.70 22.26 24.92
C GLY A 612 -10.38 21.67 24.45
N GLU A 613 -10.39 20.96 23.32
CA GLU A 613 -9.22 20.35 22.71
C GLU A 613 -9.39 20.29 21.20
N ILE A 614 -8.32 20.51 20.46
CA ILE A 614 -8.23 20.15 19.05
C ILE A 614 -7.22 19.03 18.98
N TYR A 615 -7.70 17.86 18.62
CA TYR A 615 -6.88 16.69 18.53
C TYR A 615 -6.56 16.43 17.06
N VAL A 616 -5.28 16.31 16.73
CA VAL A 616 -4.79 15.98 15.39
C VAL A 616 -3.61 15.03 15.55
N ASN A 617 -3.71 13.83 14.96
CA ASN A 617 -2.63 12.85 14.99
C ASN A 617 -1.36 13.39 14.33
N ASN A 618 -0.21 12.92 14.79
CA ASN A 618 1.04 12.98 14.05
C ASN A 618 1.91 11.77 14.41
N ALA A 619 3.01 11.57 13.67
CA ALA A 619 3.87 10.40 13.85
C ALA A 619 4.49 10.25 15.25
N GLY A 620 4.66 11.35 15.99
CA GLY A 620 5.19 11.35 17.35
C GLY A 620 4.13 11.31 18.45
N TYR A 621 2.86 11.52 18.12
CA TYR A 621 1.77 11.62 19.11
C TYR A 621 0.44 11.14 18.53
N TYR A 622 -0.09 10.06 19.13
CA TYR A 622 -1.42 9.53 18.84
C TYR A 622 -2.03 8.88 20.09
N LYS A 623 -3.37 8.76 20.13
CA LYS A 623 -4.14 8.16 21.22
C LYS A 623 -4.58 6.74 20.83
N PRO A 624 -3.88 5.67 21.28
CA PRO A 624 -4.19 4.30 20.87
C PRO A 624 -5.59 3.84 21.28
N ASP A 625 -6.14 4.42 22.34
CA ASP A 625 -7.44 4.12 22.93
C ASP A 625 -8.61 4.89 22.30
N MET A 626 -8.32 5.82 21.38
CA MET A 626 -9.30 6.55 20.59
C MET A 626 -9.25 6.03 19.15
N HIS A 627 -10.37 5.54 18.64
CA HIS A 627 -10.48 5.04 17.28
C HIS A 627 -11.83 5.43 16.70
N ASP A 628 -12.12 4.99 15.48
CA ASP A 628 -13.42 5.19 14.83
C ASP A 628 -13.74 6.61 14.32
N PHE A 629 -12.78 7.53 14.44
CA PHE A 629 -12.83 8.86 13.83
C PHE A 629 -12.19 8.90 12.45
N ALA A 630 -12.57 9.91 11.67
CA ALA A 630 -12.09 10.17 10.32
C ALA A 630 -10.97 11.20 10.31
N GLY A 631 -10.42 11.48 9.13
CA GLY A 631 -9.46 12.57 8.97
C GLY A 631 -8.19 12.38 9.80
N ASN A 632 -7.67 13.51 10.24
CA ASN A 632 -6.47 13.55 11.07
C ASN A 632 -6.81 13.52 12.57
N GLY A 633 -8.07 13.76 12.96
CA GLY A 633 -8.41 13.94 14.35
C GLY A 633 -9.89 14.22 14.64
N PHE A 634 -10.14 15.08 15.63
CA PHE A 634 -11.47 15.51 16.06
C PHE A 634 -11.36 16.74 16.96
N ILE A 635 -12.48 17.39 17.24
CA ILE A 635 -12.56 18.47 18.24
C ILE A 635 -13.32 18.03 19.47
N ARG A 636 -12.76 18.28 20.67
CA ARG A 636 -13.52 18.19 21.92
C ARG A 636 -14.03 19.56 22.31
N MET A 637 -15.35 19.68 22.46
CA MET A 637 -15.96 20.92 22.93
C MET A 637 -15.63 21.19 24.40
N SER A 638 -15.61 22.47 24.80
CA SER A 638 -15.36 22.84 26.20
C SER A 638 -16.60 22.64 27.07
N THR A 639 -16.41 22.65 28.40
CA THR A 639 -17.54 22.69 29.36
C THR A 639 -18.19 24.07 29.46
N GLY A 640 -17.60 25.09 28.82
CA GLY A 640 -18.15 26.43 28.73
C GLY A 640 -19.15 26.56 27.59
N LYS A 641 -20.13 27.46 27.74
CA LYS A 641 -21.21 27.67 26.76
C LYS A 641 -20.81 28.49 25.53
N SER A 642 -19.56 28.95 25.46
CA SER A 642 -19.05 29.81 24.39
C SER A 642 -18.34 29.04 23.27
N GLY A 643 -18.15 27.73 23.43
CA GLY A 643 -17.52 26.88 22.43
C GLY A 643 -18.31 26.86 21.12
N SER A 644 -17.64 27.08 19.99
CA SER A 644 -18.28 27.07 18.68
C SER A 644 -17.33 26.64 17.56
N LEU A 645 -17.86 25.90 16.59
CA LEU A 645 -17.22 25.61 15.31
C LEU A 645 -17.89 26.38 14.19
N ARG A 646 -17.11 26.80 13.19
CA ARG A 646 -17.58 27.50 12.00
C ARG A 646 -17.02 26.88 10.73
N HIS A 647 -17.89 26.66 9.76
CA HIS A 647 -17.50 26.27 8.41
C HIS A 647 -18.18 27.16 7.38
N ARG A 648 -17.47 27.49 6.30
CA ARG A 648 -18.02 28.21 5.14
C ARG A 648 -17.94 27.31 3.93
N LEU A 649 -19.11 26.98 3.38
CA LEU A 649 -19.26 26.08 2.24
C LEU A 649 -19.76 26.85 1.03
N THR A 650 -19.11 26.70 -0.13
CA THR A 650 -19.59 27.27 -1.39
C THR A 650 -20.25 26.18 -2.23
N LEU A 651 -21.51 26.37 -2.60
CA LEU A 651 -22.31 25.45 -3.41
C LEU A 651 -22.57 26.00 -4.81
N ARG A 652 -22.57 25.13 -5.82
CA ARG A 652 -23.02 25.48 -7.19
C ARG A 652 -24.53 25.56 -7.31
N GLN A 653 -25.24 24.85 -6.45
CA GLN A 653 -26.69 24.83 -6.42
C GLN A 653 -27.15 24.79 -4.96
N GLY A 654 -28.04 25.71 -4.59
CA GLY A 654 -28.69 25.71 -3.28
C GLY A 654 -29.85 24.71 -3.20
N GLY A 655 -30.43 24.55 -2.02
CA GLY A 655 -31.57 23.69 -1.78
C GLY A 655 -31.78 23.37 -0.30
N GLU A 656 -32.67 22.42 -0.04
CA GLU A 656 -32.84 21.83 1.29
C GLU A 656 -31.78 20.76 1.52
N TYR A 657 -31.18 20.74 2.71
CA TYR A 657 -30.14 19.81 3.12
C TYR A 657 -30.43 19.25 4.51
N THR A 658 -30.04 18.00 4.71
CA THR A 658 -29.83 17.41 6.03
C THR A 658 -28.40 17.72 6.46
N VAL A 659 -28.26 18.46 7.56
CA VAL A 659 -27.00 18.76 8.22
C VAL A 659 -26.84 17.80 9.40
N THR A 660 -25.80 16.98 9.38
CA THR A 660 -25.53 15.96 10.39
C THR A 660 -24.22 16.23 11.11
N VAL A 661 -24.24 16.16 12.43
CA VAL A 661 -23.05 16.18 13.29
C VAL A 661 -22.74 14.75 13.70
N ARG A 662 -21.54 14.27 13.39
CA ARG A 662 -21.01 12.98 13.89
C ARG A 662 -20.23 13.23 15.16
N TYR A 663 -20.58 12.52 16.23
CA TYR A 663 -20.08 12.82 17.58
C TYR A 663 -19.94 11.58 18.46
N MET A 664 -19.11 11.70 19.49
CA MET A 664 -19.04 10.81 20.65
C MET A 664 -19.26 11.64 21.91
N ASN A 665 -20.14 11.21 22.81
CA ASN A 665 -20.44 11.92 24.05
C ASN A 665 -20.50 10.97 25.24
N THR A 666 -19.37 10.77 25.92
CA THR A 666 -19.28 9.94 27.13
C THR A 666 -19.81 10.66 28.39
N ASN A 667 -20.53 11.78 28.23
CA ASN A 667 -21.09 12.60 29.30
C ASN A 667 -22.63 12.60 29.19
N PRO A 668 -23.36 13.17 30.17
CA PRO A 668 -24.81 13.29 30.06
C PRO A 668 -25.25 13.95 28.75
N ALA A 669 -26.38 13.48 28.22
CA ALA A 669 -26.93 14.02 26.98
C ALA A 669 -27.17 15.53 27.08
N GLY A 670 -26.99 16.23 25.97
CA GLY A 670 -27.19 17.68 25.94
C GLY A 670 -27.31 18.24 24.53
N GLU A 671 -27.81 19.47 24.46
CA GLU A 671 -28.16 20.12 23.20
C GLU A 671 -27.03 21.02 22.68
N MET A 672 -26.87 21.04 21.36
CA MET A 672 -26.09 22.05 20.64
C MET A 672 -26.96 22.74 19.60
N VAL A 673 -26.63 23.99 19.27
CA VAL A 673 -27.34 24.77 18.24
C VAL A 673 -26.55 24.75 16.95
N VAL A 674 -27.17 24.27 15.87
CA VAL A 674 -26.71 24.40 14.49
C VAL A 674 -27.36 25.65 13.89
N SER A 675 -26.55 26.65 13.54
CA SER A 675 -27.02 27.85 12.82
C SER A 675 -26.54 27.79 11.38
N VAL A 676 -27.45 27.82 10.42
CA VAL A 676 -27.15 27.88 8.98
C VAL A 676 -27.68 29.19 8.43
N ASN A 677 -26.79 30.05 7.93
CA ASN A 677 -27.13 31.38 7.43
C ASN A 677 -28.00 32.20 8.41
N GLY A 678 -27.74 32.07 9.71
CA GLY A 678 -28.49 32.73 10.79
C GLY A 678 -29.77 32.03 11.25
N THR A 679 -30.20 30.94 10.58
CA THR A 679 -31.35 30.14 11.02
C THR A 679 -30.90 29.04 11.97
N GLU A 680 -31.43 29.02 13.18
CA GLU A 680 -31.02 28.11 14.24
C GLU A 680 -31.94 26.88 14.38
N LYS A 681 -31.30 25.72 14.61
CA LYS A 681 -31.92 24.44 14.96
C LYS A 681 -31.13 23.78 16.07
N THR A 682 -31.76 22.88 16.81
CA THR A 682 -31.11 22.16 17.92
C THR A 682 -30.86 20.70 17.53
N VAL A 683 -29.67 20.20 17.85
CA VAL A 683 -29.34 18.77 17.83
C VAL A 683 -29.16 18.26 19.26
N LEU A 684 -29.73 17.10 19.57
CA LEU A 684 -29.50 16.40 20.83
C LEU A 684 -28.33 15.43 20.67
N LEU A 685 -27.29 15.61 21.48
CA LEU A 685 -26.16 14.69 21.55
C LEU A 685 -26.38 13.73 22.72
N ASN A 686 -26.86 12.52 22.42
CA ASN A 686 -27.11 11.47 23.41
C ASN A 686 -25.82 10.97 24.05
N THR A 687 -25.91 10.35 25.23
CA THR A 687 -24.76 9.67 25.81
C THR A 687 -24.38 8.45 24.97
N THR A 688 -23.08 8.27 24.74
CA THR A 688 -22.50 7.16 23.99
C THR A 688 -21.48 6.43 24.85
N GLU A 689 -21.21 5.18 24.51
CA GLU A 689 -19.99 4.51 24.97
C GLU A 689 -18.74 5.16 24.35
N LYS A 690 -17.57 4.87 24.92
CA LYS A 690 -16.31 5.32 24.34
C LYS A 690 -16.10 4.64 22.98
N ASN A 691 -15.63 5.39 22.00
CA ASN A 691 -15.48 5.02 20.59
C ASN A 691 -16.78 4.65 19.86
N GLN A 692 -17.94 4.85 20.49
CA GLN A 692 -19.23 4.76 19.81
C GLN A 692 -19.60 6.13 19.24
N TRP A 693 -19.41 6.29 17.93
CA TRP A 693 -19.75 7.51 17.21
C TRP A 693 -21.17 7.45 16.68
N LEU A 694 -22.00 8.41 17.07
CA LEU A 694 -23.37 8.55 16.61
C LEU A 694 -23.53 9.79 15.72
N LYS A 695 -24.69 9.90 15.08
CA LYS A 695 -25.07 11.01 14.20
C LYS A 695 -26.30 11.73 14.77
N ALA A 696 -26.30 13.06 14.74
CA ALA A 696 -27.46 13.89 15.06
C ALA A 696 -27.71 14.88 13.91
N SER A 697 -28.96 15.00 13.46
CA SER A 697 -29.28 15.67 12.20
C SER A 697 -30.38 16.73 12.35
N VAL A 698 -30.29 17.79 11.55
CA VAL A 698 -31.34 18.80 11.35
C VAL A 698 -31.48 19.11 9.86
N ASN A 699 -32.66 19.56 9.45
CA ASN A 699 -32.85 20.09 8.09
C ASN A 699 -32.56 21.60 8.07
N ALA A 700 -31.89 22.06 7.02
CA ALA A 700 -31.56 23.46 6.80
C ALA A 700 -31.54 23.79 5.30
N THR A 701 -31.89 25.04 4.97
CA THR A 701 -31.77 25.57 3.60
C THR A 701 -30.36 26.14 3.38
N LEU A 702 -29.66 25.63 2.37
CA LEU A 702 -28.39 26.20 1.89
C LEU A 702 -28.66 26.95 0.57
N ASN A 703 -28.06 28.12 0.43
CA ASN A 703 -28.14 28.95 -0.77
C ASN A 703 -27.12 28.49 -1.82
N GLU A 704 -27.36 28.84 -3.08
CA GLU A 704 -26.30 28.87 -4.08
C GLU A 704 -25.23 29.89 -3.66
N GLY A 705 -23.96 29.57 -3.88
CA GLY A 705 -22.83 30.37 -3.41
C GLY A 705 -22.43 30.02 -1.97
N THR A 706 -21.88 31.00 -1.25
CA THR A 706 -21.29 30.80 0.07
C THR A 706 -22.37 30.73 1.16
N ASN A 707 -22.27 29.71 2.00
CA ASN A 707 -23.08 29.45 3.17
C ASN A 707 -22.21 29.41 4.41
N GLU A 708 -22.75 29.85 5.54
CA GLU A 708 -22.08 29.74 6.84
C GLU A 708 -22.84 28.80 7.76
N LEU A 709 -22.10 27.85 8.34
CA LEU A 709 -22.57 26.99 9.42
C LEU A 709 -21.83 27.34 10.71
N LEU A 710 -22.58 27.47 11.80
CA LEU A 710 -22.08 27.52 13.18
C LEU A 710 -22.62 26.33 13.98
N LEU A 711 -21.76 25.64 14.73
CA LEU A 711 -22.14 24.64 15.72
C LEU A 711 -21.81 25.17 17.13
N ASN A 712 -22.81 25.62 17.88
CA ASN A 712 -22.67 26.31 19.16
C ASN A 712 -22.98 25.37 20.33
N ASN A 713 -22.05 25.28 21.29
CA ASN A 713 -22.20 24.46 22.49
C ASN A 713 -22.98 25.16 23.60
N VAL A 714 -24.27 25.42 23.38
CA VAL A 714 -25.12 26.22 24.29
C VAL A 714 -25.31 25.60 25.69
N ASN A 715 -25.14 24.28 25.82
CA ASN A 715 -25.26 23.56 27.09
C ASN A 715 -23.91 23.24 27.75
N GLY A 716 -22.78 23.57 27.13
CA GLY A 716 -21.46 23.22 27.67
C GLY A 716 -21.19 21.72 27.67
N VAL A 717 -21.72 20.99 26.68
CA VAL A 717 -21.52 19.56 26.48
C VAL A 717 -20.10 19.31 25.96
N PRO A 718 -19.21 18.62 26.71
CA PRO A 718 -17.84 18.40 26.27
C PRO A 718 -17.74 17.19 25.33
N ALA A 719 -18.61 17.15 24.31
CA ALA A 719 -18.65 16.11 23.30
C ALA A 719 -17.45 16.21 22.34
N TYR A 720 -17.09 15.07 21.76
CA TYR A 720 -16.12 14.94 20.70
C TYR A 720 -16.87 15.02 19.37
N ILE A 721 -16.51 15.98 18.52
CA ILE A 721 -17.07 16.21 17.20
C ILE A 721 -16.05 15.75 16.17
N ASP A 722 -16.46 14.81 15.33
CA ASP A 722 -15.63 14.20 14.29
C ASP A 722 -15.89 14.87 12.94
N GLN A 723 -17.16 14.91 12.50
CA GLN A 723 -17.52 15.40 11.17
C GLN A 723 -18.80 16.23 11.19
N VAL A 724 -18.90 17.15 10.22
CA VAL A 724 -20.16 17.78 9.79
C VAL A 724 -20.46 17.35 8.35
N ILE A 725 -21.64 16.79 8.13
CA ILE A 725 -22.07 16.24 6.84
C ILE A 725 -23.23 17.08 6.31
N TYR A 726 -23.15 17.52 5.08
CA TYR A 726 -24.19 18.24 4.34
C TYR A 726 -24.71 17.32 3.24
N ALA A 727 -25.89 16.71 3.42
CA ALA A 727 -26.51 15.85 2.42
C ALA A 727 -27.74 16.56 1.81
N PRO A 728 -27.87 16.67 0.48
CA PRO A 728 -29.09 17.19 -0.13
C PRO A 728 -30.33 16.45 0.37
N ALA A 729 -31.44 17.16 0.60
CA ALA A 729 -32.68 16.55 1.05
C ALA A 729 -33.17 15.53 0.03
N GLY A 730 -33.61 14.36 0.51
CA GLY A 730 -34.01 13.25 -0.35
C GLY A 730 -32.85 12.40 -0.89
N THR A 731 -31.59 12.67 -0.48
CA THR A 731 -30.47 11.74 -0.72
C THR A 731 -30.86 10.36 -0.19
N GLU A 732 -30.76 9.34 -1.04
CA GLU A 732 -31.06 7.96 -0.63
C GLU A 732 -30.15 7.54 0.52
N VAL A 733 -30.74 6.87 1.51
CA VAL A 733 -29.98 6.29 2.62
C VAL A 733 -29.05 5.25 2.05
N GLU A 734 -27.75 5.43 2.30
CA GLU A 734 -26.74 4.50 1.83
C GLU A 734 -26.91 3.13 2.49
N LYS A 735 -26.84 2.09 1.67
CA LYS A 735 -26.81 0.70 2.12
C LYS A 735 -25.42 0.14 1.90
N PHE A 736 -24.96 -0.59 2.90
CA PHE A 736 -23.65 -1.22 2.94
C PHE A 736 -23.79 -2.72 2.74
N LEU A 737 -22.84 -3.32 2.05
CA LEU A 737 -22.86 -4.74 1.71
C LEU A 737 -22.50 -5.62 2.91
N VAL A 738 -23.17 -6.76 3.02
CA VAL A 738 -22.84 -7.85 3.95
C VAL A 738 -22.30 -9.01 3.13
N THR A 739 -20.99 -9.25 3.23
CA THR A 739 -20.30 -10.33 2.53
C THR A 739 -19.87 -11.38 3.53
N VAL A 740 -20.13 -12.65 3.23
CA VAL A 740 -19.64 -13.78 4.03
C VAL A 740 -18.62 -14.55 3.21
N ARG A 741 -17.44 -14.79 3.79
CA ARG A 741 -16.42 -15.67 3.20
C ARG A 741 -16.79 -17.13 3.42
N GLU A 742 -16.50 -17.94 2.41
CA GLU A 742 -16.72 -19.38 2.47
C GLU A 742 -15.79 -20.04 3.50
N ASP A 743 -16.25 -21.13 4.11
CA ASP A 743 -15.50 -21.98 5.04
C ASP A 743 -15.82 -23.45 4.72
N GLU A 744 -14.86 -24.35 4.92
CA GLU A 744 -14.98 -25.77 4.56
C GLU A 744 -15.86 -26.59 5.51
N HIS A 745 -16.24 -26.03 6.67
CA HIS A 745 -16.91 -26.77 7.76
C HIS A 745 -18.25 -26.16 8.18
N GLY A 746 -18.78 -25.26 7.36
CA GLY A 746 -20.10 -24.68 7.53
C GLY A 746 -20.31 -23.42 6.71
N ALA A 747 -21.49 -22.83 6.86
CA ALA A 747 -21.88 -21.61 6.19
C ALA A 747 -22.58 -20.62 7.14
N LEU A 748 -22.44 -19.33 6.84
CA LEU A 748 -23.28 -18.27 7.38
C LEU A 748 -24.12 -17.69 6.24
N THR A 749 -25.43 -17.56 6.45
CA THR A 749 -26.34 -16.94 5.49
C THR A 749 -26.94 -15.68 6.10
N PRO A 750 -26.65 -14.48 5.58
CA PRO A 750 -27.29 -13.27 6.06
C PRO A 750 -28.76 -13.20 5.58
N ASP A 751 -29.64 -12.63 6.39
CA ASP A 751 -31.02 -12.32 6.02
C ASP A 751 -31.13 -11.22 4.97
N LYS A 752 -30.09 -10.37 4.89
CA LYS A 752 -29.95 -9.25 3.94
C LYS A 752 -28.54 -9.21 3.38
N ASP A 753 -28.41 -9.00 2.06
CA ASP A 753 -27.14 -8.77 1.37
C ASP A 753 -26.62 -7.34 1.53
N GLN A 754 -27.49 -6.41 1.92
CA GLN A 754 -27.17 -5.02 2.21
C GLN A 754 -28.11 -4.43 3.27
N ALA A 755 -27.59 -3.52 4.09
CA ALA A 755 -28.36 -2.85 5.14
C ALA A 755 -27.89 -1.39 5.32
N ALA A 756 -28.80 -0.50 5.73
CA ALA A 756 -28.43 0.85 6.13
C ALA A 756 -27.75 0.85 7.50
N GLU A 757 -26.91 1.85 7.78
CA GLU A 757 -26.32 2.05 9.11
C GLU A 757 -27.40 2.01 10.21
N GLY A 758 -27.13 1.27 11.28
CA GLY A 758 -28.05 1.14 12.42
C GLY A 758 -29.12 0.07 12.25
N GLU A 759 -29.32 -0.48 11.04
CA GLU A 759 -30.21 -1.63 10.86
C GLU A 759 -29.61 -2.90 11.45
N THR A 760 -30.45 -3.76 12.02
CA THR A 760 -30.05 -5.11 12.44
C THR A 760 -29.97 -6.05 11.23
N VAL A 761 -28.88 -6.81 11.18
CA VAL A 761 -28.65 -7.93 10.26
C VAL A 761 -28.62 -9.21 11.07
N THR A 762 -29.27 -10.25 10.56
CA THR A 762 -29.33 -11.58 11.19
C THR A 762 -28.62 -12.60 10.31
N LEU A 763 -27.71 -13.36 10.89
CA LEU A 763 -26.95 -14.41 10.22
C LEU A 763 -27.43 -15.76 10.72
N LYS A 764 -27.82 -16.65 9.80
CA LYS A 764 -28.11 -18.05 10.11
C LYS A 764 -26.85 -18.88 10.02
N VAL A 765 -26.55 -19.63 11.08
CA VAL A 765 -25.43 -20.57 11.17
C VAL A 765 -25.86 -21.94 10.69
N THR A 766 -25.08 -22.53 9.78
CA THR A 766 -25.23 -23.94 9.34
C THR A 766 -23.87 -24.61 9.43
N ALA A 767 -23.57 -25.24 10.56
CA ALA A 767 -22.33 -25.99 10.75
C ALA A 767 -22.45 -27.42 10.19
N ASP A 768 -21.34 -27.94 9.67
CA ASP A 768 -21.25 -29.35 9.28
C ASP A 768 -21.29 -30.29 10.50
N GLU A 769 -21.61 -31.56 10.27
CA GLU A 769 -21.68 -32.56 11.35
C GLU A 769 -20.34 -32.67 12.09
N GLY A 770 -20.39 -32.49 13.42
CA GLY A 770 -19.20 -32.52 14.28
C GLY A 770 -18.47 -31.19 14.41
N TYR A 771 -18.94 -30.13 13.76
CA TYR A 771 -18.39 -28.78 13.86
C TYR A 771 -19.36 -27.82 14.54
N GLN A 772 -18.82 -26.78 15.16
CA GLN A 772 -19.59 -25.62 15.64
C GLN A 772 -18.86 -24.33 15.27
N LEU A 773 -19.62 -23.25 15.06
CA LEU A 773 -19.01 -21.93 14.91
C LEU A 773 -18.38 -21.51 16.24
N LYS A 774 -17.08 -21.23 16.23
CA LYS A 774 -16.33 -20.78 17.40
C LYS A 774 -16.14 -19.27 17.42
N GLU A 775 -16.04 -18.66 16.25
CA GLU A 775 -15.70 -17.25 16.13
C GLU A 775 -16.26 -16.71 14.81
N LEU A 776 -16.68 -15.46 14.82
CA LEU A 776 -17.07 -14.72 13.64
C LEU A 776 -16.29 -13.41 13.57
N ARG A 777 -15.36 -13.33 12.63
CA ARG A 777 -14.46 -12.17 12.47
C ARG A 777 -14.98 -11.21 11.42
N ILE A 778 -14.84 -9.91 11.67
CA ILE A 778 -15.05 -8.87 10.65
C ILE A 778 -13.69 -8.59 9.98
N VAL A 779 -13.62 -8.70 8.64
CA VAL A 779 -12.37 -8.71 7.87
C VAL A 779 -12.29 -7.64 6.76
N ASN A 780 -13.20 -6.67 6.71
CA ASN A 780 -13.10 -5.52 5.78
C ASN A 780 -12.09 -4.46 6.27
N SER A 781 -11.45 -3.77 5.30
CA SER A 781 -10.46 -2.67 5.39
C SER A 781 -9.83 -2.35 6.76
N VAL A 782 -8.88 -3.21 7.13
CA VAL A 782 -7.68 -3.08 7.99
C VAL A 782 -7.72 -2.33 9.32
N PHE A 783 -8.41 -1.22 9.58
CA PHE A 783 -8.49 -0.68 10.96
C PHE A 783 -9.89 -0.26 11.34
N TYR A 784 -10.63 -1.27 11.78
CA TYR A 784 -11.53 -1.27 12.96
C TYR A 784 -11.70 -2.68 13.54
N SER A 785 -11.16 -3.72 12.88
CA SER A 785 -11.59 -5.08 13.12
C SER A 785 -10.51 -6.13 13.30
N MET A 786 -9.25 -5.74 13.48
CA MET A 786 -8.25 -6.71 13.89
C MET A 786 -8.54 -7.11 15.33
N ASP A 787 -9.24 -8.24 15.47
CA ASP A 787 -9.86 -8.80 16.68
C ASP A 787 -11.29 -8.30 17.00
N LYS A 788 -11.93 -7.52 16.11
CA LYS A 788 -13.39 -7.27 16.22
C LYS A 788 -14.12 -8.51 15.75
N THR A 789 -14.54 -9.27 16.73
CA THR A 789 -15.43 -10.41 16.56
C THR A 789 -16.86 -9.96 16.80
N ILE A 790 -17.78 -10.58 16.08
CA ILE A 790 -19.18 -10.52 16.47
C ILE A 790 -19.35 -11.53 17.60
N THR A 791 -19.91 -11.07 18.71
CA THR A 791 -20.21 -11.95 19.84
C THR A 791 -21.16 -13.06 19.37
N ILE A 792 -20.77 -14.30 19.62
CA ILE A 792 -21.60 -15.47 19.30
C ILE A 792 -22.21 -16.02 20.58
N ASP A 793 -23.49 -16.42 20.51
CA ASP A 793 -24.06 -17.34 21.49
C ASP A 793 -23.88 -18.76 20.92
N PRO A 794 -23.04 -19.61 21.52
CA PRO A 794 -22.79 -20.97 21.02
C PRO A 794 -24.04 -21.86 21.07
N ASN A 795 -25.12 -21.43 21.73
CA ASN A 795 -26.39 -22.15 21.80
C ASN A 795 -27.45 -21.62 20.81
N SER A 796 -27.10 -20.62 20.00
CA SER A 796 -27.98 -20.01 19.00
C SER A 796 -27.53 -20.36 17.58
N ASP A 797 -28.48 -20.67 16.71
CA ASP A 797 -28.25 -20.78 15.27
C ASP A 797 -28.34 -19.45 14.55
N GLU A 798 -28.62 -18.37 15.30
CA GLU A 798 -28.75 -17.02 14.78
C GLU A 798 -27.78 -16.10 15.52
N ILE A 799 -27.09 -15.28 14.73
CA ILE A 799 -26.21 -14.22 15.21
C ILE A 799 -26.73 -12.91 14.67
N THR A 800 -26.84 -11.89 15.52
CA THR A 800 -27.28 -10.56 15.08
C THR A 800 -26.18 -9.54 15.30
N PHE A 801 -26.10 -8.56 14.41
CA PHE A 801 -25.26 -7.39 14.59
C PHE A 801 -25.95 -6.15 14.02
N THR A 802 -25.56 -4.98 14.54
CA THR A 802 -26.01 -3.69 14.00
C THR A 802 -25.06 -3.26 12.89
N MET A 803 -25.62 -2.94 11.72
CA MET A 803 -24.85 -2.55 10.55
C MET A 803 -24.07 -1.26 10.84
N PRO A 804 -22.73 -1.24 10.69
CA PRO A 804 -21.96 -0.01 10.76
C PRO A 804 -22.20 0.84 9.50
N ASP A 805 -21.64 2.04 9.45
CA ASP A 805 -21.60 2.87 8.24
C ASP A 805 -20.46 2.50 7.29
N ASP A 806 -20.22 1.19 7.15
CA ASP A 806 -19.34 0.63 6.15
C ASP A 806 -19.77 -0.77 5.73
N ASN A 807 -19.26 -1.24 4.59
CA ASN A 807 -19.42 -2.63 4.17
C ASN A 807 -18.87 -3.54 5.27
N VAL A 808 -19.44 -4.74 5.42
CA VAL A 808 -18.97 -5.75 6.38
C VAL A 808 -18.63 -7.01 5.62
N THR A 809 -17.39 -7.46 5.75
CA THR A 809 -16.96 -8.78 5.27
C THR A 809 -16.75 -9.66 6.49
N LEU A 810 -17.35 -10.84 6.50
CA LEU A 810 -17.39 -11.76 7.62
C LEU A 810 -16.61 -13.03 7.30
N GLN A 811 -15.72 -13.44 8.21
CA GLN A 811 -15.03 -14.73 8.16
C GLN A 811 -15.51 -15.60 9.32
N PRO A 812 -16.31 -16.65 9.06
CA PRO A 812 -16.59 -17.67 10.07
C PRO A 812 -15.34 -18.48 10.37
N VAL A 813 -15.26 -18.99 11.60
CA VAL A 813 -14.28 -19.99 12.03
C VAL A 813 -15.03 -21.12 12.73
N PHE A 814 -15.11 -22.27 12.08
CA PHE A 814 -15.70 -23.47 12.65
C PHE A 814 -14.61 -24.32 13.32
N VAL A 815 -14.97 -25.01 14.41
CA VAL A 815 -14.09 -25.97 15.09
C VAL A 815 -14.75 -27.32 15.24
N ASP A 816 -13.94 -28.36 15.07
CA ASP A 816 -14.34 -29.73 15.35
C ASP A 816 -14.56 -29.88 16.87
N VAL A 817 -15.79 -30.16 17.27
CA VAL A 817 -16.19 -30.42 18.66
C VAL A 817 -16.14 -31.89 19.04
N THR A 818 -15.80 -32.73 18.08
CA THR A 818 -15.65 -34.17 18.27
C THR A 818 -14.20 -34.57 18.52
N SER A 819 -13.22 -33.70 18.28
CA SER A 819 -11.80 -33.99 18.51
C SER A 819 -11.25 -33.31 19.76
N PHE A 820 -10.52 -34.06 20.58
CA PHE A 820 -9.98 -33.66 21.88
C PHE A 820 -8.49 -34.02 21.98
N GLY A 821 -7.72 -33.19 22.69
CA GLY A 821 -6.31 -33.47 22.98
C GLY A 821 -5.43 -33.72 21.75
N LYS A 822 -5.72 -32.98 20.67
CA LYS A 822 -5.01 -33.08 19.40
C LYS A 822 -3.57 -32.59 19.55
N LEU A 823 -2.63 -33.38 19.05
CA LEU A 823 -1.25 -32.97 18.84
C LEU A 823 -1.18 -32.03 17.64
N ASP A 824 -1.05 -30.74 17.91
CA ASP A 824 -0.98 -29.67 16.90
C ASP A 824 0.38 -28.96 16.96
N PHE A 825 1.11 -28.98 15.84
CA PHE A 825 2.41 -28.31 15.73
C PHE A 825 2.37 -26.96 14.99
N SER A 826 1.18 -26.44 14.66
CA SER A 826 1.00 -25.21 13.86
C SER A 826 1.78 -24.03 14.44
N ASN A 827 1.76 -23.88 15.77
CA ASN A 827 2.47 -22.81 16.48
C ASN A 827 3.66 -23.31 17.33
N THR A 828 4.12 -24.56 17.15
CA THR A 828 5.23 -25.13 17.95
C THR A 828 6.58 -24.98 17.24
N LEU A 829 7.51 -24.25 17.84
CA LEU A 829 8.88 -24.11 17.32
C LEU A 829 9.71 -25.40 17.56
N ALA A 830 10.75 -25.60 16.75
CA ALA A 830 11.72 -26.67 17.00
C ALA A 830 12.39 -26.47 18.38
N GLY A 831 12.53 -27.55 19.14
CA GLY A 831 13.05 -27.50 20.52
C GLY A 831 11.99 -27.26 21.60
N ALA A 832 10.79 -26.79 21.25
CA ALA A 832 9.69 -26.60 22.20
C ALA A 832 8.88 -27.89 22.43
N ILE A 833 8.19 -28.00 23.56
CA ILE A 833 7.16 -29.03 23.78
C ILE A 833 5.80 -28.50 23.26
N PRO A 834 4.99 -29.30 22.55
CA PRO A 834 3.67 -28.87 22.08
C PRO A 834 2.68 -28.60 23.23
N GLU A 835 1.67 -27.76 22.98
CA GLU A 835 0.69 -27.35 23.99
C GLU A 835 0.04 -28.53 24.73
N GLY A 836 0.06 -28.47 26.07
CA GLY A 836 -0.54 -29.50 26.93
C GLY A 836 0.23 -30.81 27.05
N TRP A 837 1.34 -31.00 26.31
CA TRP A 837 2.14 -32.21 26.37
C TRP A 837 3.16 -32.21 27.53
N VAL A 838 3.38 -33.40 28.07
CA VAL A 838 4.37 -33.70 29.12
C VAL A 838 5.10 -34.97 28.74
N CYS A 839 6.43 -34.96 28.76
CA CYS A 839 7.27 -36.13 28.54
C CYS A 839 8.09 -36.41 29.79
N LEU A 840 8.05 -37.64 30.27
CA LEU A 840 9.06 -38.16 31.19
C LEU A 840 10.15 -38.84 30.35
N GLN A 841 11.42 -38.66 30.71
CA GLN A 841 12.54 -39.28 29.99
C GLN A 841 13.54 -39.99 30.91
N GLU A 842 14.59 -40.58 30.32
CA GLU A 842 15.73 -41.19 31.04
C GLU A 842 16.18 -40.28 32.19
N ASN A 843 16.26 -40.80 33.42
CA ASN A 843 16.54 -40.07 34.68
C ASN A 843 15.35 -39.39 35.39
N ASN A 844 14.10 -39.76 35.10
CA ASN A 844 12.91 -39.17 35.74
C ASN A 844 12.76 -37.65 35.52
N GLU A 845 13.44 -37.10 34.51
CA GLU A 845 13.30 -35.69 34.16
C GLU A 845 12.00 -35.47 33.39
N THR A 846 11.25 -34.43 33.77
CA THR A 846 9.99 -34.07 33.12
C THR A 846 10.19 -32.87 32.23
N HIS A 847 9.93 -33.02 30.93
CA HIS A 847 9.86 -31.94 29.96
C HIS A 847 8.39 -31.62 29.67
N GLN A 848 8.02 -30.34 29.68
CA GLN A 848 6.63 -29.94 29.51
C GLN A 848 6.49 -28.57 28.87
N TYR A 849 5.38 -28.34 28.18
CA TYR A 849 4.98 -27.01 27.70
C TYR A 849 4.86 -26.02 28.88
N PRO A 850 5.21 -24.72 28.69
CA PRO A 850 5.63 -24.03 27.46
C PRO A 850 7.14 -24.03 27.20
N ASN A 851 7.91 -24.87 27.86
CA ASN A 851 9.37 -24.75 27.84
C ASN A 851 10.01 -25.25 26.54
N THR A 852 11.21 -24.72 26.27
CA THR A 852 12.10 -25.14 25.18
C THR A 852 13.34 -25.81 25.74
N TYR A 853 13.81 -26.86 25.07
CA TYR A 853 14.91 -27.70 25.52
C TYR A 853 15.96 -27.90 24.43
N GLY A 854 17.24 -27.84 24.79
CA GLY A 854 18.35 -28.10 23.87
C GLY A 854 18.72 -29.58 23.72
N GLN A 855 18.37 -30.39 24.72
CA GLN A 855 18.58 -31.84 24.79
C GLN A 855 17.31 -32.51 25.32
N GLY A 856 17.19 -33.84 25.22
CA GLY A 856 16.02 -34.56 25.72
C GLY A 856 14.73 -34.36 24.90
N ALA A 857 13.58 -34.62 25.50
CA ALA A 857 12.28 -34.56 24.83
C ALA A 857 11.97 -33.15 24.30
N ARG A 858 11.59 -33.05 23.02
CA ARG A 858 11.33 -31.77 22.33
C ARG A 858 10.72 -32.01 20.94
N THR A 859 10.21 -30.95 20.31
CA THR A 859 9.75 -31.03 18.93
C THR A 859 10.93 -31.02 17.95
N PHE A 860 10.98 -32.00 17.06
CA PHE A 860 11.83 -32.00 15.87
C PHE A 860 11.04 -31.52 14.66
N ALA A 861 11.72 -30.84 13.73
CA ALA A 861 11.15 -30.31 12.50
C ALA A 861 12.02 -30.68 11.29
N GLY A 862 11.41 -30.75 10.10
CA GLY A 862 12.11 -31.04 8.84
C GLY A 862 11.74 -32.38 8.20
N PHE A 863 10.79 -33.12 8.76
CA PHE A 863 10.38 -34.42 8.23
C PHE A 863 9.52 -34.28 6.97
N THR A 864 9.57 -35.29 6.11
CA THR A 864 8.60 -35.47 5.01
C THR A 864 7.44 -36.34 5.50
N GLY A 865 6.20 -35.84 5.37
CA GLY A 865 4.97 -36.53 5.80
C GLY A 865 4.39 -35.99 7.12
N TYR A 866 3.12 -36.33 7.40
CA TYR A 866 2.38 -35.83 8.57
C TYR A 866 2.44 -34.28 8.66
N GLN A 867 2.71 -33.72 9.84
CA GLN A 867 2.78 -32.28 10.08
C GLN A 867 4.20 -31.70 9.83
N GLY A 868 5.11 -32.47 9.23
CA GLY A 868 6.52 -32.09 9.05
C GLY A 868 7.35 -31.95 10.34
N LYS A 869 6.72 -32.27 11.48
CA LYS A 869 7.24 -32.18 12.85
C LYS A 869 6.85 -33.41 13.66
N ALA A 870 7.58 -33.69 14.73
CA ALA A 870 7.31 -34.80 15.64
C ALA A 870 7.70 -34.43 17.08
N LEU A 871 6.92 -34.92 18.05
CA LEU A 871 7.30 -34.85 19.46
C LEU A 871 8.24 -36.00 19.75
N TYR A 872 9.51 -35.68 19.98
CA TYR A 872 10.54 -36.63 20.35
C TYR A 872 10.59 -36.81 21.87
N TRP A 873 10.71 -38.05 22.34
CA TRP A 873 11.10 -38.38 23.72
C TRP A 873 11.85 -39.71 23.76
N ARG A 874 12.41 -40.03 24.94
CA ARG A 874 13.21 -41.23 25.16
C ARG A 874 12.84 -41.94 26.46
N GLU A 875 12.91 -43.26 26.46
CA GLU A 875 12.70 -44.17 27.60
C GLU A 875 11.30 -44.21 28.22
N GLU A 876 10.75 -43.14 28.79
CA GLU A 876 9.60 -43.34 29.70
C GLU A 876 8.26 -43.19 28.95
N TYR A 877 7.70 -41.98 28.92
CA TYR A 877 6.39 -41.76 28.30
C TYR A 877 6.18 -40.32 27.84
N ALA A 878 5.25 -40.17 26.88
CA ALA A 878 4.66 -38.89 26.51
C ALA A 878 3.15 -38.89 26.84
N GLU A 879 2.67 -37.78 27.40
CA GLU A 879 1.28 -37.63 27.87
C GLU A 879 0.64 -36.31 27.44
N TYR A 880 -0.68 -36.36 27.26
CA TYR A 880 -1.56 -35.19 27.15
C TYR A 880 -2.70 -35.29 28.18
N GLY A 881 -3.10 -34.16 28.76
CA GLY A 881 -4.21 -34.08 29.72
C GLY A 881 -3.81 -33.93 31.19
N ARG A 882 -2.50 -34.00 31.49
CA ARG A 882 -1.96 -33.91 32.86
C ARG A 882 -1.82 -32.47 33.37
N GLN A 883 -1.57 -31.50 32.48
CA GLN A 883 -1.41 -30.11 32.89
C GLN A 883 -2.75 -29.50 33.27
N ASN A 884 -2.79 -28.72 34.36
CA ASN A 884 -4.04 -28.10 34.84
C ASN A 884 -4.72 -27.19 33.81
N ASN A 885 -3.92 -26.52 32.98
CA ASN A 885 -4.41 -25.62 31.92
C ASN A 885 -4.83 -26.36 30.64
N TYR A 886 -4.48 -27.65 30.51
CA TYR A 886 -4.76 -28.48 29.34
C TYR A 886 -5.31 -29.85 29.77
N PRO A 887 -6.42 -29.93 30.51
CA PRO A 887 -7.02 -31.20 30.88
C PRO A 887 -7.66 -31.86 29.65
N LEU A 888 -7.55 -33.19 29.55
CA LEU A 888 -8.40 -33.95 28.64
C LEU A 888 -9.71 -34.28 29.37
N GLN A 889 -10.68 -33.39 29.26
CA GLN A 889 -12.00 -33.56 29.86
C GLN A 889 -12.90 -34.34 28.89
N LEU A 890 -13.44 -35.47 29.32
CA LEU A 890 -14.34 -36.30 28.50
C LEU A 890 -15.66 -36.55 29.23
N GLU A 891 -16.74 -36.58 28.45
CA GLU A 891 -18.10 -36.91 28.89
C GLU A 891 -18.45 -38.37 28.53
N PRO A 892 -19.49 -38.98 29.11
CA PRO A 892 -19.92 -40.33 28.73
C PRO A 892 -20.17 -40.48 27.23
N GLY A 893 -19.51 -41.45 26.61
CA GLY A 893 -19.49 -41.63 25.16
C GLY A 893 -18.54 -42.73 24.70
N GLU A 894 -18.70 -43.13 23.44
CA GLU A 894 -17.75 -43.94 22.68
C GLU A 894 -16.78 -43.01 21.97
N TYR A 895 -15.49 -43.22 22.20
CA TYR A 895 -14.40 -42.43 21.66
C TYR A 895 -13.39 -43.35 20.97
N GLU A 896 -12.49 -42.75 20.19
CA GLU A 896 -11.38 -43.41 19.53
C GLU A 896 -10.13 -42.54 19.67
N LEU A 897 -9.05 -43.08 20.23
CA LEU A 897 -7.74 -42.44 20.19
C LEU A 897 -7.06 -42.82 18.88
N ARG A 898 -6.72 -41.82 18.05
CA ARG A 898 -5.99 -41.98 16.78
C ARG A 898 -4.58 -41.49 16.96
N PHE A 899 -3.59 -42.27 16.53
CA PHE A 899 -2.19 -41.92 16.75
C PHE A 899 -1.25 -42.54 15.74
N ALA A 900 -0.10 -41.90 15.53
CA ALA A 900 0.95 -42.39 14.65
C ALA A 900 2.32 -42.16 15.28
N MET A 901 3.18 -43.18 15.22
CA MET A 901 4.47 -43.21 15.88
C MET A 901 5.57 -43.70 14.95
N ALA A 902 6.60 -42.89 14.76
CA ALA A 902 7.85 -43.30 14.13
C ALA A 902 8.94 -43.54 15.19
N ALA A 903 10.00 -44.23 14.79
CA ALA A 903 11.19 -44.42 15.61
C ALA A 903 12.26 -43.41 15.19
N TRP A 904 12.90 -42.76 16.16
CA TRP A 904 14.06 -41.93 15.89
C TRP A 904 15.27 -42.79 15.51
N LYS A 905 15.51 -43.86 16.28
CA LYS A 905 16.50 -44.91 16.03
C LYS A 905 15.94 -46.28 16.44
N GLU A 906 16.60 -47.34 15.98
CA GLU A 906 16.27 -48.73 16.30
C GLU A 906 14.79 -49.10 16.04
N SER A 907 14.16 -49.86 16.94
CA SER A 907 12.79 -50.35 16.81
C SER A 907 12.10 -50.38 18.18
N PRO A 908 11.95 -49.20 18.83
CA PRO A 908 11.38 -49.11 20.15
C PRO A 908 9.89 -49.46 20.13
N ARG A 909 9.38 -49.96 21.26
CA ARG A 909 8.04 -50.54 21.39
C ARG A 909 7.21 -49.79 22.39
N TYR A 910 5.96 -49.48 22.07
CA TYR A 910 5.10 -48.66 22.91
C TYR A 910 3.68 -49.20 23.00
N LYS A 911 2.96 -48.76 24.04
CA LYS A 911 1.50 -48.89 24.13
C LYS A 911 0.87 -47.51 24.22
N ALA A 912 -0.28 -47.33 23.58
CA ALA A 912 -1.14 -46.17 23.76
C ALA A 912 -2.19 -46.48 24.83
N GLN A 913 -2.45 -45.55 25.74
CA GLN A 913 -3.37 -45.73 26.85
C GLN A 913 -4.23 -44.50 27.06
N ILE A 914 -5.47 -44.73 27.49
CA ILE A 914 -6.35 -43.74 28.11
C ILE A 914 -6.38 -44.04 29.60
N LEU A 915 -5.93 -43.12 30.43
CA LEU A 915 -5.92 -43.26 31.88
C LEU A 915 -6.96 -42.34 32.49
N ASP A 916 -7.62 -42.79 33.56
CA ASP A 916 -8.39 -41.92 34.44
C ASP A 916 -7.40 -41.07 35.27
N ALA A 917 -7.50 -39.74 35.19
CA ALA A 917 -6.49 -38.85 35.77
C ALA A 917 -6.48 -38.87 37.31
N ALA A 918 -7.59 -39.24 37.94
CA ALA A 918 -7.72 -39.27 39.39
C ALA A 918 -7.12 -40.56 39.98
N THR A 919 -7.31 -41.68 39.30
CA THR A 919 -6.92 -43.01 39.78
C THR A 919 -5.63 -43.53 39.14
N GLY A 920 -5.21 -42.96 38.01
CA GLY A 920 -4.10 -43.45 37.19
C GLY A 920 -4.39 -44.79 36.49
N SER A 921 -5.61 -45.32 36.61
CA SER A 921 -5.99 -46.62 36.06
C SER A 921 -6.30 -46.50 34.56
N ALA A 922 -5.89 -47.51 33.78
CA ALA A 922 -6.18 -47.54 32.34
C ALA A 922 -7.66 -47.83 32.10
N VAL A 923 -8.34 -46.90 31.42
CA VAL A 923 -9.68 -47.02 30.86
C VAL A 923 -9.65 -47.80 29.55
N ALA A 924 -8.60 -47.60 28.76
CA ALA A 924 -8.30 -48.39 27.58
C ALA A 924 -6.78 -48.44 27.36
N GLN A 925 -6.32 -49.51 26.72
CA GLN A 925 -4.93 -49.65 26.31
C GLN A 925 -4.85 -50.45 25.01
N SER A 926 -3.90 -50.10 24.16
CA SER A 926 -3.61 -50.87 22.96
C SER A 926 -2.78 -52.11 23.27
N GLU A 927 -2.63 -52.98 22.27
CA GLU A 927 -1.50 -53.91 22.25
C GLU A 927 -0.15 -53.16 22.14
N VAL A 928 0.96 -53.88 22.28
CA VAL A 928 2.30 -53.30 22.18
C VAL A 928 2.71 -53.24 20.71
N PHE A 929 2.90 -52.03 20.19
CA PHE A 929 3.35 -51.77 18.83
C PHE A 929 4.86 -51.52 18.77
N THR A 930 5.45 -51.74 17.60
CA THR A 930 6.79 -51.23 17.27
C THR A 930 6.65 -49.90 16.53
N ALA A 931 7.40 -48.88 16.94
CA ALA A 931 7.41 -47.59 16.26
C ALA A 931 8.09 -47.70 14.89
N ALA A 932 7.43 -47.21 13.84
CA ALA A 932 7.92 -47.32 12.46
C ALA A 932 7.32 -46.20 11.58
N PRO A 933 8.05 -45.68 10.59
CA PRO A 933 9.40 -46.08 10.18
C PRO A 933 10.48 -45.61 11.14
N ASN A 934 11.68 -46.19 11.03
CA ASN A 934 12.88 -45.71 11.72
C ASN A 934 13.61 -44.69 10.81
N VAL A 935 13.81 -43.46 11.30
CA VAL A 935 14.47 -42.38 10.55
C VAL A 935 16.00 -42.32 10.74
N ASN A 936 16.58 -43.30 11.44
CA ASN A 936 18.03 -43.47 11.67
C ASN A 936 18.74 -42.22 12.20
N GLY A 937 18.06 -41.47 13.08
CA GLY A 937 18.60 -40.26 13.70
C GLY A 937 18.61 -39.03 12.79
N SER A 938 17.82 -39.01 11.72
CA SER A 938 17.76 -37.89 10.78
C SER A 938 16.49 -37.05 10.95
N GLN A 939 16.66 -35.74 11.16
CA GLN A 939 15.56 -34.77 11.18
C GLN A 939 14.97 -34.48 9.77
N SER A 940 15.64 -34.93 8.70
CA SER A 940 15.11 -34.91 7.33
C SER A 940 14.51 -36.24 6.89
N GLY A 941 14.27 -37.16 7.83
CA GLY A 941 13.68 -38.47 7.55
C GLY A 941 12.28 -38.39 6.96
N ASN A 942 11.90 -39.41 6.18
CA ASN A 942 10.54 -39.56 5.68
C ASN A 942 9.72 -40.42 6.65
N VAL A 943 8.70 -39.82 7.25
CA VAL A 943 7.79 -40.46 8.20
C VAL A 943 6.41 -40.75 7.61
N SER A 944 6.22 -40.50 6.31
CA SER A 944 4.92 -40.64 5.63
C SER A 944 4.35 -42.05 5.70
N SER A 945 5.20 -43.08 5.85
CA SER A 945 4.77 -44.48 5.98
C SER A 945 4.41 -44.90 7.41
N ALA A 946 4.47 -43.98 8.39
CA ALA A 946 4.03 -44.30 9.74
C ALA A 946 2.54 -44.64 9.71
N GLU A 947 2.17 -45.76 10.33
CA GLU A 947 0.80 -46.25 10.34
C GLU A 947 -0.05 -45.42 11.32
N LEU A 948 -1.18 -44.90 10.84
CA LEU A 948 -2.21 -44.29 11.68
C LEU A 948 -3.02 -45.40 12.37
N ARG A 949 -2.82 -45.56 13.68
CA ARG A 949 -3.49 -46.55 14.52
C ARG A 949 -4.66 -45.94 15.27
N THR A 950 -5.58 -46.79 15.69
CA THR A 950 -6.80 -46.42 16.43
C THR A 950 -6.97 -47.29 17.68
N LEU A 951 -7.43 -46.69 18.78
CA LEU A 951 -7.80 -47.38 20.02
C LEU A 951 -9.22 -46.92 20.42
N PRO A 952 -10.28 -47.72 20.17
CA PRO A 952 -11.62 -47.40 20.63
C PRO A 952 -11.73 -47.56 22.15
N PHE A 953 -12.49 -46.69 22.80
CA PHE A 953 -12.74 -46.74 24.23
C PHE A 953 -14.07 -46.10 24.61
N THR A 954 -14.57 -46.41 25.81
CA THR A 954 -15.84 -45.88 26.32
C THR A 954 -15.60 -45.15 27.62
N ILE A 955 -16.08 -43.91 27.69
CA ILE A 955 -16.18 -43.13 28.92
C ILE A 955 -17.59 -43.34 29.49
N THR A 956 -17.67 -43.68 30.77
CA THR A 956 -18.95 -43.96 31.46
C THR A 956 -19.28 -42.94 32.53
N LYS A 957 -18.31 -42.10 32.92
CA LYS A 957 -18.46 -41.02 33.89
C LYS A 957 -17.74 -39.78 33.37
N PRO A 958 -18.30 -38.58 33.55
CA PRO A 958 -17.58 -37.36 33.23
C PRO A 958 -16.33 -37.23 34.09
N GLY A 959 -15.21 -36.86 33.48
CA GLY A 959 -13.95 -36.79 34.21
C GLY A 959 -12.77 -36.27 33.40
N LYS A 960 -11.65 -36.09 34.11
CA LYS A 960 -10.35 -35.82 33.50
C LYS A 960 -9.66 -37.14 33.17
N TYR A 961 -9.14 -37.22 31.96
CA TYR A 961 -8.43 -38.37 31.44
C TYR A 961 -7.03 -37.96 30.98
N ILE A 962 -6.20 -38.94 30.65
CA ILE A 962 -4.84 -38.73 30.16
C ILE A 962 -4.61 -39.68 29.00
N VAL A 963 -4.14 -39.15 27.87
CA VAL A 963 -3.54 -39.97 26.80
C VAL A 963 -2.09 -40.21 27.19
N ARG A 964 -1.63 -41.46 27.21
CA ARG A 964 -0.24 -41.81 27.51
C ARG A 964 0.31 -42.77 26.45
N TYR A 965 1.51 -42.47 25.94
CA TYR A 965 2.32 -43.40 25.17
C TYR A 965 3.46 -43.89 26.05
N THR A 966 3.40 -45.15 26.45
CA THR A 966 4.34 -45.75 27.42
C THR A 966 5.32 -46.66 26.70
N ASN A 967 6.61 -46.57 27.02
CA ASN A 967 7.62 -47.52 26.58
C ASN A 967 7.35 -48.94 27.12
N GLU A 968 7.47 -49.91 26.22
CA GLU A 968 7.31 -51.34 26.46
C GLU A 968 8.47 -52.16 25.82
N SER A 969 9.52 -51.47 25.36
CA SER A 969 10.78 -52.11 24.97
C SER A 969 11.44 -52.78 26.17
N ARG A 970 12.21 -53.83 25.89
CA ARG A 970 13.03 -54.54 26.89
C ARG A 970 14.45 -54.71 26.38
N ASN A 971 14.98 -53.65 25.78
CA ASN A 971 16.24 -53.69 25.05
C ASN A 971 17.24 -52.78 25.78
N GLY A 972 18.48 -53.22 25.97
CA GLY A 972 19.50 -52.47 26.73
C GLY A 972 20.07 -51.23 26.01
N TYR A 973 19.27 -50.57 25.16
CA TYR A 973 19.60 -49.37 24.38
C TYR A 973 18.58 -48.28 24.68
N PHE A 974 18.90 -47.05 24.27
CA PHE A 974 17.95 -45.95 24.39
C PHE A 974 16.77 -46.12 23.41
N ASP A 975 15.55 -46.17 23.93
CA ASP A 975 14.30 -46.24 23.18
C ASP A 975 13.81 -44.84 22.82
N GLU A 976 13.90 -44.49 21.54
CA GLU A 976 13.71 -43.12 21.06
C GLU A 976 12.53 -43.00 20.09
N TYR A 977 11.50 -42.26 20.49
CA TYR A 977 10.21 -42.20 19.81
C TYR A 977 9.98 -40.86 19.10
N LEU A 978 9.14 -40.88 18.07
CA LEU A 978 8.64 -39.71 17.36
C LEU A 978 7.11 -39.81 17.26
N LEU A 979 6.38 -39.09 18.12
CA LEU A 979 4.92 -39.01 18.02
C LEU A 979 4.55 -37.98 16.94
N LEU A 980 3.86 -38.47 15.91
CA LEU A 980 3.52 -37.71 14.70
C LEU A 980 2.08 -37.23 14.68
N ASN A 981 1.19 -38.01 15.30
CA ASN A 981 -0.22 -37.72 15.44
C ASN A 981 -0.74 -38.28 16.76
N SER A 982 -1.64 -37.56 17.41
CA SER A 982 -2.43 -38.03 18.55
C SER A 982 -3.69 -37.19 18.64
N GLU A 983 -4.87 -37.81 18.59
CA GLU A 983 -6.15 -37.13 18.81
C GLU A 983 -7.17 -38.10 19.39
N VAL A 984 -8.03 -37.64 20.30
CA VAL A 984 -9.18 -38.39 20.81
C VAL A 984 -10.42 -37.92 20.09
N LYS A 985 -11.11 -38.80 19.37
CA LYS A 985 -12.31 -38.48 18.61
C LYS A 985 -13.55 -39.09 19.27
N LEU A 986 -14.60 -38.30 19.51
CA LEU A 986 -15.92 -38.78 19.90
C LEU A 986 -16.57 -39.46 18.68
N ILE A 987 -16.85 -40.75 18.80
CA ILE A 987 -17.53 -41.55 17.79
C ILE A 987 -19.03 -41.51 17.98
N LYS A 988 -19.48 -41.58 19.24
CA LYS A 988 -20.91 -41.60 19.59
C LYS A 988 -21.13 -41.21 21.05
N ALA A 989 -21.95 -40.20 21.32
CA ALA A 989 -22.39 -39.93 22.68
C ALA A 989 -23.33 -41.05 23.18
N THR A 990 -23.07 -41.63 24.36
CA THR A 990 -23.93 -42.65 24.98
C THR A 990 -24.68 -42.03 26.14
N GLY A 991 -26.02 -41.94 26.02
CA GLY A 991 -26.89 -41.32 27.02
C GLY A 991 -28.06 -40.49 26.48
N ILE A 992 -28.16 -40.29 25.16
CA ILE A 992 -29.29 -39.60 24.53
C ILE A 992 -30.32 -40.63 24.07
N GLN A 993 -31.38 -40.83 24.85
CA GLN A 993 -32.61 -41.43 24.30
C GLN A 993 -33.24 -40.41 23.36
N ARG A 994 -33.51 -40.84 22.12
CA ARG A 994 -34.34 -40.10 21.17
C ARG A 994 -35.76 -40.08 21.75
N VAL A 995 -36.17 -38.97 22.36
CA VAL A 995 -37.58 -38.77 22.75
C VAL A 995 -38.28 -38.20 21.53
N GLU A 996 -39.06 -39.02 20.84
CA GLU A 996 -40.08 -38.50 19.92
C GLU A 996 -41.10 -37.70 20.75
N SER A 997 -41.47 -36.54 20.25
CA SER A 997 -42.35 -35.60 20.95
C SER A 997 -43.73 -36.22 21.14
N ASP A 998 -44.00 -36.78 22.31
CA ASP A 998 -45.37 -36.96 22.80
C ASP A 998 -45.54 -36.17 24.10
N SER A 999 -46.19 -35.02 23.97
CA SER A 999 -46.19 -33.88 24.89
C SER A 999 -47.12 -34.03 26.09
N LYS A 1000 -47.43 -35.25 26.55
CA LYS A 1000 -48.45 -35.47 27.60
C LYS A 1000 -47.92 -35.71 29.01
N GLU A 1001 -46.62 -35.83 29.21
CA GLU A 1001 -46.05 -36.18 30.53
C GLU A 1001 -45.12 -35.13 31.17
N VAL A 1002 -44.87 -33.96 30.54
CA VAL A 1002 -43.94 -32.94 31.07
C VAL A 1002 -44.71 -31.86 31.86
N VAL A 1003 -44.34 -31.68 33.14
CA VAL A 1003 -45.02 -30.75 34.08
C VAL A 1003 -44.22 -29.46 34.28
N GLU A 1004 -42.88 -29.54 34.32
CA GLU A 1004 -42.01 -28.36 34.47
C GLU A 1004 -40.75 -28.54 33.62
N ILE A 1005 -40.23 -27.45 33.05
CA ILE A 1005 -39.00 -27.44 32.23
C ILE A 1005 -38.03 -26.50 32.91
N TYR A 1006 -36.78 -26.91 33.08
CA TYR A 1006 -35.72 -26.08 33.62
C TYR A 1006 -34.50 -26.13 32.70
N ASN A 1007 -33.72 -25.06 32.65
CA ASN A 1007 -32.39 -25.12 32.04
C ASN A 1007 -31.37 -25.75 33.01
N VAL A 1008 -30.14 -25.96 32.55
CA VAL A 1008 -29.05 -26.56 33.36
C VAL A 1008 -28.67 -25.76 34.61
N SER A 1009 -29.06 -24.48 34.65
CA SER A 1009 -28.85 -23.59 35.80
C SER A 1009 -30.04 -23.60 36.78
N GLY A 1010 -31.05 -24.44 36.55
CA GLY A 1010 -32.23 -24.57 37.43
C GLY A 1010 -33.30 -23.48 37.24
N VAL A 1011 -33.21 -22.68 36.17
CA VAL A 1011 -34.21 -21.65 35.85
C VAL A 1011 -35.35 -22.27 35.06
N ARG A 1012 -36.59 -22.07 35.52
CA ARG A 1012 -37.78 -22.60 34.86
C ARG A 1012 -37.98 -21.94 33.48
N GLN A 1013 -38.18 -22.77 32.47
CA GLN A 1013 -38.43 -22.39 31.08
C GLN A 1013 -39.91 -22.62 30.73
N SER A 1014 -40.44 -21.82 29.80
CA SER A 1014 -41.82 -21.98 29.30
C SER A 1014 -41.94 -23.01 28.19
N ALA A 1015 -40.84 -23.38 27.53
CA ALA A 1015 -40.77 -24.37 26.46
C ALA A 1015 -39.42 -25.09 26.47
N ILE A 1016 -39.33 -26.22 25.77
CA ILE A 1016 -38.08 -26.96 25.59
C ILE A 1016 -37.22 -26.19 24.57
N SER A 1017 -35.98 -25.84 24.94
CA SER A 1017 -35.03 -25.11 24.07
C SER A 1017 -34.03 -26.06 23.42
N ARG A 1018 -33.33 -25.62 22.36
CA ARG A 1018 -32.18 -26.36 21.83
C ARG A 1018 -31.09 -26.47 22.92
N GLY A 1019 -30.38 -27.59 22.99
CA GLY A 1019 -29.44 -27.86 24.09
C GLY A 1019 -30.06 -28.64 25.26
N LEU A 1020 -29.36 -28.66 26.41
CA LEU A 1020 -29.71 -29.53 27.53
C LEU A 1020 -30.83 -28.93 28.39
N ASN A 1021 -31.97 -29.60 28.42
CA ASN A 1021 -33.14 -29.27 29.22
C ASN A 1021 -33.27 -30.25 30.39
N ILE A 1022 -33.86 -29.81 31.49
CA ILE A 1022 -34.23 -30.63 32.63
C ILE A 1022 -35.76 -30.63 32.70
N LEU A 1023 -36.38 -31.72 32.25
CA LEU A 1023 -37.83 -31.91 32.27
C LEU A 1023 -38.23 -32.61 33.56
N ARG A 1024 -39.22 -32.07 34.26
CA ARG A 1024 -39.90 -32.74 35.37
C ARG A 1024 -41.17 -33.39 34.84
N MET A 1025 -41.28 -34.69 35.00
CA MET A 1025 -42.36 -35.50 34.46
C MET A 1025 -43.51 -35.63 35.47
N SER A 1026 -44.70 -36.01 35.00
CA SER A 1026 -45.90 -36.17 35.83
C SER A 1026 -45.82 -37.33 36.83
N ASP A 1027 -44.95 -38.30 36.59
CA ASP A 1027 -44.62 -39.39 37.53
C ASP A 1027 -43.65 -38.97 38.64
N GLY A 1028 -43.23 -37.69 38.66
CA GLY A 1028 -42.30 -37.13 39.63
C GLY A 1028 -40.82 -37.34 39.28
N THR A 1029 -40.50 -38.02 38.16
CA THR A 1029 -39.13 -38.20 37.70
C THR A 1029 -38.60 -36.96 37.00
N THR A 1030 -37.28 -36.73 37.08
CA THR A 1030 -36.60 -35.65 36.37
C THR A 1030 -35.73 -36.24 35.27
N ARG A 1031 -35.93 -35.78 34.03
CA ARG A 1031 -35.19 -36.25 32.84
C ARG A 1031 -34.37 -35.10 32.26
N LYS A 1032 -33.10 -35.38 31.95
CA LYS A 1032 -32.29 -34.45 31.15
C LYS A 1032 -32.49 -34.77 29.67
N VAL A 1033 -33.00 -33.82 28.90
CA VAL A 1033 -33.28 -33.98 27.47
C VAL A 1033 -32.44 -33.00 26.68
N LEU A 1034 -31.51 -33.53 25.89
CA LEU A 1034 -30.77 -32.76 24.91
C LEU A 1034 -31.62 -32.68 23.64
N VAL A 1035 -32.15 -31.49 23.35
CA VAL A 1035 -32.81 -31.25 22.07
C VAL A 1035 -31.74 -30.87 21.06
N LYS A 1036 -31.61 -31.72 20.03
CA LYS A 1036 -30.62 -31.57 18.95
C LYS A 1036 -30.89 -30.34 18.10
#